data_AF-A0A517ZDU2-F1
#
_entry.id   AF-A0A517ZDU2-F1
#
_cell.length_a   1.000
_cell.length_b   1.000
_cell.length_c   1.000
_cell.angle_alpha   90.00
_cell.angle_beta   90.00
_cell.angle_gamma   90.00
#
_symmetry.space_group_name_H-M   'P 1'
#
loop_
_entity.id
_entity.type
_entity.pdbx_description
1 polymer ?
#
loop_
_entity_poly.entity_id
_entity_poly.type
_entity_poly.pdbx_seq_one_letter_code
_entity_poly.pdbx_strand_id
1 'polypeptide(L)'
;MGRHGFSRLIWKEFHTQGSLWLALAIGTLMLLSLQLLPTDTFRNMPGYAFYVALVMTACYAGASGAILFAGEREEKTDDWLRQLPMRPRTFIGAKFTWLLVSTLLFGAFAGTAGWTVFEFVGGRIGDETPMYISLFARALASMMVWAVLFSLLFHRVLLALLTALIMEFAFSITIGNLPVSDTAKDSLFAAVVLTVAVADITLAVRWLRGQTFRIPTNVRRERVQTGVPSVQLHWLQSAAGRSSLVARMMSVLLWREARGAVPFLIWWGLTGILCVLVSRWFGLNQLYLVATPAICGLLTYIGDRRQRDFRFYVERGISPRLVWLSKQLVWGLAALVLVASLYAFDATWNRSVRSSSDMPADLRTWSAAHTIAMTVKTPWLEPNQRPPLLWSVDASQQRWFVWLAGLSLFGLGQLAAIWIPRAIMAAAFVFVTAPFVPLGLGGLVAVDVPLSATAFPLAVLLFAATLFTFGDCLLERRTWRKRLTKVAWVIVPCLLLFVQVRSMRAWTAMDEQPPVNVAGIELQSQSADPAWINDWKELLGELPAAQRLLNQSHEEFAANASVSRIAGQIATLGAELAARQTPLPPVLFLEETGAAPGNLGTIGRFAQSYADHQTNAGQHRQAWQTLLNAARVSRFLSQQVVSWVGWQESLVAHNSTMDAMREWATNLDVPTDVLQTAVRELQSLQQQPMVATSMLERRYVVMRQLLEQRGPAWEWAERESAGQSLLLDAVVTAGTLTGDKARLRGLLDYATAAALDSNEVLPDFRASADHLNRSAEDARETFNFQLARAAASTALVPPQLFSFDPYLENYGDDYTVESLHMSRTQQNATLIVLALQVWHREHGQFPQHLSQLTERLLVDLPQDHMSRGAWGYAPEGLPAPLLASRRAVIPAGQPLLWSRGWIDGDIVYQSQSRETGVGRTPPNRYLVMPFYRPAQDTSPGVNEASGGEPQPDRIRFLILGTD
;
A
#
# COMPACT_ATOMS: atom_id res chain seq x y z
N MET A 1 6.06 -59.62 -30.03
CA MET A 1 6.99 -58.65 -29.39
C MET A 1 6.53 -57.17 -29.42
N GLY A 2 5.67 -56.73 -30.36
CA GLY A 2 5.33 -55.30 -30.52
C GLY A 2 4.71 -54.60 -29.30
N ARG A 3 3.77 -55.24 -28.59
CA ARG A 3 3.10 -54.61 -27.43
C ARG A 3 4.02 -54.44 -26.22
N HIS A 4 4.95 -55.38 -25.98
CA HIS A 4 5.88 -55.30 -24.85
C HIS A 4 6.99 -54.25 -25.05
N GLY A 5 7.37 -53.92 -26.28
CA GLY A 5 8.38 -52.89 -26.54
C GLY A 5 7.89 -51.49 -26.21
N PHE A 6 6.64 -51.16 -26.60
CA PHE A 6 6.03 -49.87 -26.34
C PHE A 6 5.87 -49.58 -24.84
N SER A 7 5.34 -50.54 -24.07
CA SER A 7 5.15 -50.38 -22.63
C SER A 7 6.47 -50.26 -21.86
N ARG A 8 7.52 -51.00 -22.27
CA ARG A 8 8.86 -50.89 -21.67
C ARG A 8 9.49 -49.53 -21.89
N LEU A 9 9.32 -48.94 -23.08
CA LEU A 9 9.78 -47.59 -23.36
C LEU A 9 9.04 -46.55 -22.52
N ILE A 10 7.71 -46.64 -22.42
CA ILE A 10 6.92 -45.77 -21.55
C ILE A 10 7.37 -45.89 -20.09
N TRP A 11 7.57 -47.12 -19.60
CA TRP A 11 8.06 -47.36 -18.24
C TRP A 11 9.44 -46.73 -17.98
N LYS A 12 10.33 -46.79 -18.97
CA LYS A 12 11.63 -46.11 -18.91
C LYS A 12 11.45 -44.60 -18.77
N GLU A 13 10.62 -43.98 -19.62
CA GLU A 13 10.38 -42.53 -19.56
C GLU A 13 9.74 -42.10 -18.24
N PHE A 14 8.80 -42.91 -17.73
CA PHE A 14 8.21 -42.71 -16.41
C PHE A 14 9.26 -42.68 -15.30
N HIS A 15 10.20 -43.62 -15.27
CA HIS A 15 11.27 -43.61 -14.27
C HIS A 15 12.25 -42.43 -14.44
N THR A 16 12.54 -42.05 -15.67
CA THR A 16 13.45 -40.92 -15.95
C THR A 16 12.82 -39.60 -15.51
N GLN A 17 11.53 -39.40 -15.79
CA GLN A 17 10.83 -38.13 -15.60
C GLN A 17 9.99 -38.06 -14.31
N GLY A 18 9.75 -39.18 -13.63
CA GLY A 18 8.89 -39.24 -12.45
C GLY A 18 9.39 -38.37 -11.29
N SER A 19 10.72 -38.28 -11.11
CA SER A 19 11.28 -37.37 -10.11
C SER A 19 11.00 -35.91 -10.45
N LEU A 20 11.08 -35.54 -11.74
CA LEU A 20 10.81 -34.18 -12.20
C LEU A 20 9.33 -33.82 -12.03
N TRP A 21 8.43 -34.75 -12.39
CA TRP A 21 6.99 -34.61 -12.19
C TRP A 21 6.69 -34.32 -10.71
N LEU A 22 7.23 -35.14 -9.80
CA LEU A 22 7.00 -34.98 -8.36
C LEU A 22 7.57 -33.67 -7.82
N ALA A 23 8.77 -33.27 -8.26
CA ALA A 23 9.38 -32.01 -7.80
C ALA A 23 8.56 -30.79 -8.23
N LEU A 24 8.07 -30.75 -9.47
CA LEU A 24 7.21 -29.67 -9.95
C LEU A 24 5.82 -29.74 -9.32
N ALA A 25 5.30 -30.92 -9.00
CA ALA A 25 4.01 -31.08 -8.32
C ALA A 25 4.05 -30.50 -6.90
N ILE A 26 5.08 -30.87 -6.12
CA ILE A 26 5.33 -30.29 -4.79
C ILE A 26 5.50 -28.77 -4.91
N GLY A 27 6.26 -28.32 -5.90
CA GLY A 27 6.46 -26.89 -6.11
C GLY A 27 5.19 -26.12 -6.49
N THR A 28 4.30 -26.75 -7.25
CA THR A 28 2.99 -26.18 -7.59
C THR A 28 2.16 -26.01 -6.33
N LEU A 29 2.08 -27.04 -5.47
CA LEU A 29 1.37 -26.95 -4.19
C LEU A 29 1.97 -25.89 -3.27
N MET A 30 3.29 -25.81 -3.20
CA MET A 30 3.96 -24.76 -2.42
C MET A 30 3.58 -23.38 -2.96
N LEU A 31 3.69 -23.13 -4.27
CA LEU A 31 3.38 -21.82 -4.85
C LEU A 31 1.90 -21.46 -4.68
N LEU A 32 1.00 -22.44 -4.79
CA LEU A 32 -0.42 -22.25 -4.52
C LEU A 32 -0.71 -21.98 -3.04
N SER A 33 0.03 -22.59 -2.11
CA SER A 33 -0.12 -22.32 -0.68
C SER A 33 0.19 -20.88 -0.29
N LEU A 34 0.97 -20.15 -1.10
CA LEU A 34 1.20 -18.72 -0.89
C LEU A 34 -0.07 -17.88 -1.04
N GLN A 35 -1.04 -18.34 -1.82
CA GLN A 35 -2.32 -17.64 -1.99
C GLN A 35 -3.27 -17.84 -0.82
N LEU A 36 -3.02 -18.87 0.00
CA LEU A 36 -3.74 -19.09 1.25
C LEU A 36 -3.28 -18.12 2.34
N LEU A 37 -2.19 -17.37 2.10
CA LEU A 37 -1.79 -16.28 2.98
C LEU A 37 -2.79 -15.12 2.81
N PRO A 38 -3.26 -14.49 3.91
CA PRO A 38 -4.33 -13.47 3.94
C PRO A 38 -3.95 -12.12 3.31
N THR A 39 -2.99 -12.11 2.39
CA THR A 39 -2.57 -10.97 1.60
C THR A 39 -3.66 -10.54 0.64
N ASP A 40 -4.22 -9.34 0.85
CA ASP A 40 -5.13 -8.66 -0.07
C ASP A 40 -4.57 -8.59 -1.51
N THR A 41 -3.23 -8.58 -1.64
CA THR A 41 -2.53 -8.65 -2.93
C THR A 41 -2.93 -9.87 -3.76
N PHE A 42 -3.05 -11.06 -3.16
CA PHE A 42 -3.46 -12.26 -3.90
C PHE A 42 -4.99 -12.38 -3.99
N ARG A 43 -5.74 -11.83 -3.02
CA ARG A 43 -7.20 -11.81 -3.06
C ARG A 43 -7.73 -11.00 -4.25
N ASN A 44 -7.03 -9.92 -4.60
CA ASN A 44 -7.34 -9.08 -5.76
C ASN A 44 -6.84 -9.64 -7.10
N MET A 45 -6.06 -10.73 -7.09
CA MET A 45 -5.61 -11.44 -8.29
C MET A 45 -6.12 -12.88 -8.30
N PRO A 46 -7.44 -13.12 -8.37
CA PRO A 46 -7.98 -14.48 -8.31
C PRO A 46 -7.45 -15.36 -9.47
N GLY A 47 -7.06 -14.77 -10.61
CA GLY A 47 -6.38 -15.48 -11.70
C GLY A 47 -4.99 -16.07 -11.36
N TYR A 48 -4.34 -15.66 -10.27
CA TYR A 48 -2.97 -16.09 -9.93
C TYR A 48 -2.84 -17.61 -9.77
N ALA A 49 -3.88 -18.30 -9.24
CA ALA A 49 -3.89 -19.77 -9.12
C ALA A 49 -3.75 -20.46 -10.47
N PHE A 50 -4.50 -19.98 -11.45
CA PHE A 50 -4.47 -20.47 -12.82
C PHE A 50 -3.15 -20.15 -13.52
N TYR A 51 -2.57 -18.97 -13.28
CA TYR A 51 -1.25 -18.63 -13.80
C TYR A 51 -0.16 -19.55 -13.27
N VAL A 52 -0.16 -19.84 -11.96
CA VAL A 52 0.79 -20.81 -11.37
C VAL A 52 0.61 -22.18 -11.99
N ALA A 53 -0.63 -22.68 -12.11
CA ALA A 53 -0.92 -23.96 -12.74
C ALA A 53 -0.44 -24.02 -14.20
N LEU A 54 -0.70 -22.96 -14.97
CA LEU A 54 -0.30 -22.81 -16.36
C LEU A 54 1.22 -22.83 -16.51
N VAL A 55 1.91 -21.96 -15.78
CA VAL A 55 3.37 -21.83 -15.86
C VAL A 55 4.04 -23.13 -15.44
N MET A 56 3.60 -23.75 -14.33
CA MET A 56 4.18 -25.02 -13.87
C MET A 56 3.96 -26.15 -14.86
N THR A 57 2.80 -26.19 -15.52
CA THR A 57 2.52 -27.18 -16.58
C THR A 57 3.39 -26.95 -17.81
N ALA A 58 3.53 -25.70 -18.26
CA ALA A 58 4.42 -25.35 -19.36
C ALA A 58 5.89 -25.67 -19.03
N CYS A 59 6.34 -25.42 -17.79
CA CYS A 59 7.67 -25.81 -17.32
C CYS A 59 7.86 -27.33 -17.35
N TYR A 60 6.87 -28.11 -16.91
CA TYR A 60 6.93 -29.57 -16.98
C TYR A 60 6.97 -30.05 -18.45
N ALA A 61 6.09 -29.51 -19.30
CA ALA A 61 6.03 -29.83 -20.71
C ALA A 61 7.37 -29.57 -21.42
N GLY A 62 7.93 -28.39 -21.18
CA GLY A 62 9.22 -27.98 -21.69
C GLY A 62 10.36 -28.87 -21.19
N ALA A 63 10.41 -29.15 -19.90
CA ALA A 63 11.47 -29.98 -19.31
C ALA A 63 11.37 -31.45 -19.76
N SER A 64 10.15 -32.00 -19.85
CA SER A 64 9.89 -33.34 -20.37
C SER A 64 10.29 -33.46 -21.85
N GLY A 65 9.89 -32.48 -22.68
CA GLY A 65 10.27 -32.42 -24.09
C GLY A 65 11.78 -32.29 -24.30
N ALA A 66 12.46 -31.48 -23.47
CA ALA A 66 13.91 -31.33 -23.51
C ALA A 66 14.65 -32.63 -23.12
N ILE A 67 14.14 -33.38 -22.14
CA ILE A 67 14.72 -34.67 -21.71
C ILE A 67 14.61 -35.73 -22.80
N LEU A 68 13.52 -35.71 -23.58
CA LEU A 68 13.11 -36.80 -24.47
C LEU A 68 14.23 -37.35 -25.38
N PHE A 69 15.01 -36.47 -26.01
CA PHE A 69 16.11 -36.84 -26.90
C PHE A 69 17.48 -36.32 -26.44
N ALA A 70 17.55 -35.09 -25.90
CA ALA A 70 18.82 -34.56 -25.39
C ALA A 70 19.27 -35.31 -24.13
N GLY A 71 18.34 -35.85 -23.34
CA GLY A 71 18.64 -36.68 -22.17
C GLY A 71 19.37 -37.95 -22.55
N GLU A 72 18.93 -38.60 -23.63
CA GLU A 72 19.57 -39.83 -24.12
C GLU A 72 21.00 -39.58 -24.63
N ARG A 73 21.22 -38.45 -25.33
CA ARG A 73 22.57 -38.03 -25.75
C ARG A 73 23.44 -37.65 -24.55
N GLU A 74 22.84 -36.99 -23.57
CA GLU A 74 23.51 -36.58 -22.35
C GLU A 74 23.95 -37.78 -21.51
N GLU A 75 23.13 -38.84 -21.45
CA GLU A 75 23.42 -40.11 -20.79
C GLU A 75 24.22 -41.09 -21.67
N LYS A 76 24.46 -40.75 -22.94
CA LYS A 76 25.12 -41.61 -23.96
C LYS A 76 24.40 -42.95 -24.17
N THR A 77 23.09 -42.96 -24.02
CA THR A 77 22.21 -44.11 -24.24
C THR A 77 21.60 -44.10 -25.64
N ASP A 78 21.81 -43.03 -26.42
CA ASP A 78 21.21 -42.88 -27.75
C ASP A 78 21.69 -43.94 -28.75
N ASP A 79 22.98 -44.27 -28.76
CA ASP A 79 23.52 -45.33 -29.63
C ASP A 79 22.95 -46.71 -29.28
N TRP A 80 22.81 -47.00 -27.98
CA TRP A 80 22.21 -48.25 -27.51
C TRP A 80 20.73 -48.34 -27.91
N LEU A 81 19.96 -47.25 -27.76
CA LEU A 81 18.55 -47.22 -28.15
C LEU A 81 18.34 -47.40 -29.66
N ARG A 82 19.27 -46.88 -30.48
CA ARG A 82 19.24 -47.05 -31.95
C ARG A 82 19.51 -48.50 -32.38
N GLN A 83 20.23 -49.28 -31.57
CA GLN A 83 20.55 -50.69 -31.86
C GLN A 83 19.42 -51.66 -31.50
N LEU A 84 18.42 -51.21 -30.72
CA LEU A 84 17.30 -52.06 -30.36
C LEU A 84 16.45 -52.42 -31.61
N PRO A 85 16.01 -53.69 -31.75
CA PRO A 85 15.21 -54.15 -32.90
C PRO A 85 13.75 -53.68 -32.80
N MET A 86 13.54 -52.37 -32.80
CA MET A 86 12.24 -51.73 -32.67
C MET A 86 11.91 -50.93 -33.92
N ARG A 87 10.65 -50.97 -34.34
CA ARG A 87 10.17 -50.16 -35.46
C ARG A 87 10.23 -48.67 -35.07
N PRO A 88 10.71 -47.77 -35.95
CA PRO A 88 10.81 -46.33 -35.64
C PRO A 88 9.50 -45.70 -35.14
N ARG A 89 8.36 -46.10 -35.71
CA ARG A 89 7.03 -45.64 -35.30
C ARG A 89 6.70 -46.00 -33.85
N THR A 90 7.11 -47.19 -33.39
CA THR A 90 6.88 -47.62 -32.00
C THR A 90 7.73 -46.83 -31.02
N PHE A 91 8.98 -46.52 -31.37
CA PHE A 91 9.89 -45.73 -30.54
C PHE A 91 9.43 -44.26 -30.42
N ILE A 92 9.19 -43.61 -31.56
CA ILE A 92 8.69 -42.22 -31.62
C ILE A 92 7.33 -42.15 -30.92
N GLY A 93 6.42 -43.05 -31.27
CA GLY A 93 5.09 -43.13 -30.66
C GLY A 93 5.16 -43.24 -29.14
N ALA A 94 6.01 -44.10 -28.58
CA ALA A 94 6.13 -44.26 -27.13
C ALA A 94 6.59 -42.97 -26.43
N LYS A 95 7.61 -42.29 -26.98
CA LYS A 95 8.15 -41.05 -26.42
C LYS A 95 7.14 -39.89 -26.48
N PHE A 96 6.51 -39.67 -27.64
CA PHE A 96 5.50 -38.61 -27.80
C PHE A 96 4.21 -38.90 -27.02
N THR A 97 3.78 -40.18 -26.95
CA THR A 97 2.63 -40.57 -26.13
C THR A 97 2.91 -40.30 -24.66
N TRP A 98 4.11 -40.66 -24.15
CA TRP A 98 4.48 -40.36 -22.78
C TRP A 98 4.51 -38.86 -22.51
N LEU A 99 5.18 -38.07 -23.36
CA LEU A 99 5.24 -36.61 -23.24
C LEU A 99 3.84 -35.99 -23.15
N LEU A 100 2.92 -36.39 -24.03
CA LEU A 100 1.55 -35.88 -24.05
C LEU A 100 0.78 -36.31 -22.80
N VAL A 101 0.76 -37.60 -22.49
CA VAL A 101 -0.01 -38.14 -21.36
C VAL A 101 0.51 -37.59 -20.03
N SER A 102 1.82 -37.56 -19.81
CA SER A 102 2.40 -37.09 -18.56
C SER A 102 2.18 -35.58 -18.37
N THR A 103 2.22 -34.80 -19.45
CA THR A 103 1.96 -33.37 -19.43
C THR A 103 0.48 -33.08 -19.16
N LEU A 104 -0.44 -33.80 -19.79
CA LEU A 104 -1.88 -33.67 -19.52
C LEU A 104 -2.23 -34.07 -18.08
N LEU A 105 -1.63 -35.15 -17.55
CA LEU A 105 -1.81 -35.55 -16.16
C LEU A 105 -1.27 -34.50 -15.19
N PHE A 106 -0.09 -33.92 -15.48
CA PHE A 106 0.45 -32.81 -14.68
C PHE A 106 -0.45 -31.57 -14.76
N GLY A 107 -0.94 -31.23 -15.95
CA GLY A 107 -1.86 -30.11 -16.17
C GLY A 107 -3.19 -30.28 -15.44
N ALA A 108 -3.75 -31.49 -15.44
CA ALA A 108 -4.95 -31.82 -14.67
C ALA A 108 -4.70 -31.68 -13.16
N PHE A 109 -3.55 -32.18 -12.66
CA PHE A 109 -3.16 -32.01 -11.26
C PHE A 109 -2.99 -30.53 -10.89
N ALA A 110 -2.22 -29.77 -11.66
CA ALA A 110 -1.95 -28.36 -11.38
C ALA A 110 -3.21 -27.51 -11.51
N GLY A 111 -4.04 -27.77 -12.52
CA GLY A 111 -5.31 -27.10 -12.75
C GLY A 111 -6.33 -27.39 -11.66
N THR A 112 -6.45 -28.64 -11.19
CA THR A 112 -7.32 -28.98 -10.06
C THR A 112 -6.85 -28.33 -8.76
N ALA A 113 -5.54 -28.36 -8.48
CA ALA A 113 -4.99 -27.67 -7.32
C ALA A 113 -5.23 -26.14 -7.39
N GLY A 114 -5.00 -25.53 -8.55
CA GLY A 114 -5.28 -24.12 -8.78
C GLY A 114 -6.76 -23.78 -8.58
N TRP A 115 -7.66 -24.62 -9.12
CA TRP A 115 -9.10 -24.48 -8.95
C TRP A 115 -9.51 -24.55 -7.47
N THR A 116 -8.99 -25.51 -6.72
CA THR A 116 -9.32 -25.64 -5.28
C THR A 116 -8.89 -24.42 -4.47
N VAL A 117 -7.73 -23.84 -4.77
CA VAL A 117 -7.27 -22.62 -4.09
C VAL A 117 -8.09 -21.40 -4.52
N PHE A 118 -8.43 -21.31 -5.81
CA PHE A 118 -9.32 -20.25 -6.32
C PHE A 118 -10.68 -20.24 -5.62
N GLU A 119 -11.33 -21.39 -5.49
CA GLU A 119 -12.60 -21.50 -4.76
C GLU A 119 -12.42 -21.17 -3.28
N PHE A 120 -11.35 -21.66 -2.65
CA PHE A 120 -11.09 -21.42 -1.22
C PHE A 120 -10.87 -19.93 -0.89
N VAL A 121 -10.25 -19.16 -1.78
CA VAL A 121 -10.02 -17.72 -1.61
C VAL A 121 -11.29 -16.89 -1.95
N GLY A 122 -12.37 -17.53 -2.40
CA GLY A 122 -13.63 -16.88 -2.76
C GLY A 122 -13.63 -16.31 -4.19
N GLY A 123 -12.76 -16.81 -5.06
CA GLY A 123 -12.74 -16.45 -6.48
C GLY A 123 -14.07 -16.79 -7.15
N ARG A 124 -14.60 -15.85 -7.92
CA ARG A 124 -15.79 -16.07 -8.75
C ARG A 124 -15.36 -16.28 -10.20
N ILE A 125 -15.93 -17.30 -10.84
CA ILE A 125 -15.72 -17.58 -12.26
C ILE A 125 -16.26 -16.38 -13.05
N GLY A 126 -15.35 -15.52 -13.49
CA GLY A 126 -15.68 -14.40 -14.37
C GLY A 126 -15.64 -14.81 -15.84
N ASP A 127 -16.08 -13.88 -16.69
CA ASP A 127 -16.06 -14.00 -18.15
C ASP A 127 -14.64 -14.19 -18.74
N GLU A 128 -13.59 -14.01 -17.93
CA GLU A 128 -12.19 -14.22 -18.32
C GLU A 128 -11.76 -15.70 -18.35
N THR A 129 -12.55 -16.63 -17.78
CA THR A 129 -12.18 -18.06 -17.71
C THR A 129 -11.83 -18.70 -19.06
N PRO A 130 -12.60 -18.47 -20.15
CA PRO A 130 -12.27 -18.98 -21.48
C PRO A 130 -10.93 -18.46 -22.00
N MET A 131 -10.57 -17.21 -21.68
CA MET A 131 -9.28 -16.63 -22.06
C MET A 131 -8.14 -17.42 -21.42
N TYR A 132 -8.20 -17.74 -20.12
CA TYR A 132 -7.18 -18.52 -19.43
C TYR A 132 -7.00 -19.93 -20.01
N ILE A 133 -8.10 -20.61 -20.34
CA ILE A 133 -8.06 -21.94 -20.96
C ILE A 133 -7.39 -21.87 -22.34
N SER A 134 -7.71 -20.84 -23.13
CA SER A 134 -7.11 -20.64 -24.45
C SER A 134 -5.60 -20.37 -24.37
N LEU A 135 -5.17 -19.52 -23.42
CA LEU A 135 -3.76 -19.22 -23.16
C LEU A 135 -3.02 -20.46 -22.68
N PHE A 136 -3.65 -21.27 -21.81
CA PHE A 136 -3.11 -22.53 -21.32
C PHE A 136 -2.84 -23.50 -22.47
N ALA A 137 -3.83 -23.72 -23.34
CA ALA A 137 -3.70 -24.63 -24.47
C ALA A 137 -2.59 -24.18 -25.44
N ARG A 138 -2.48 -22.88 -25.71
CA ARG A 138 -1.43 -22.30 -26.56
C ARG A 138 -0.05 -22.51 -25.95
N ALA A 139 0.17 -22.00 -24.74
CA ALA A 139 1.48 -22.08 -24.07
C ALA A 139 1.96 -23.53 -23.95
N LEU A 140 1.05 -24.47 -23.64
CA LEU A 140 1.36 -25.89 -23.55
C LEU A 140 1.79 -26.48 -24.90
N ALA A 141 0.98 -26.27 -25.95
CA ALA A 141 1.26 -26.83 -27.28
C ALA A 141 2.58 -26.29 -27.86
N SER A 142 2.80 -24.99 -27.76
CA SER A 142 4.00 -24.36 -28.30
C SER A 142 5.25 -24.74 -27.50
N MET A 143 5.18 -24.74 -26.16
CA MET A 143 6.32 -25.14 -25.33
C MET A 143 6.73 -26.62 -25.55
N MET A 144 5.76 -27.53 -25.73
CA MET A 144 6.06 -28.93 -26.06
C MET A 144 6.85 -29.05 -27.37
N VAL A 145 6.39 -28.36 -28.41
CA VAL A 145 6.97 -28.43 -29.75
C VAL A 145 8.36 -27.78 -29.80
N TRP A 146 8.54 -26.59 -29.22
CA TRP A 146 9.87 -25.99 -29.13
C TRP A 146 10.85 -26.86 -28.31
N ALA A 147 10.40 -27.44 -27.20
CA ALA A 147 11.24 -28.30 -26.37
C ALA A 147 11.70 -29.57 -27.10
N VAL A 148 10.81 -30.22 -27.86
CA VAL A 148 11.16 -31.38 -28.66
C VAL A 148 12.14 -30.98 -29.77
N LEU A 149 11.89 -29.90 -30.51
CA LEU A 149 12.79 -29.38 -31.54
C LEU A 149 14.21 -29.21 -31.01
N PHE A 150 14.35 -28.46 -29.92
CA PHE A 150 15.67 -28.18 -29.37
C PHE A 150 16.30 -29.39 -28.68
N SER A 151 15.52 -30.34 -28.18
CA SER A 151 16.05 -31.62 -27.70
C SER A 151 16.68 -32.45 -28.83
N LEU A 152 16.16 -32.34 -30.05
CA LEU A 152 16.68 -33.01 -31.25
C LEU A 152 17.89 -32.28 -31.83
N LEU A 153 18.01 -30.96 -31.65
CA LEU A 153 19.14 -30.17 -32.12
C LEU A 153 20.34 -30.19 -31.16
N PHE A 154 20.10 -30.18 -29.85
CA PHE A 154 21.17 -30.09 -28.85
C PHE A 154 21.48 -31.41 -28.13
N HIS A 155 22.69 -31.51 -27.61
CA HIS A 155 23.18 -32.67 -26.86
C HIS A 155 23.06 -32.49 -25.33
N ARG A 156 22.61 -31.31 -24.88
CA ARG A 156 22.51 -30.96 -23.46
C ARG A 156 21.08 -30.58 -23.16
N VAL A 157 20.48 -31.22 -22.16
CA VAL A 157 19.06 -31.01 -21.84
C VAL A 157 18.81 -29.58 -21.40
N LEU A 158 19.68 -29.02 -20.55
CA LEU A 158 19.50 -27.66 -20.05
C LEU A 158 19.55 -26.61 -21.17
N LEU A 159 20.43 -26.81 -22.17
CA LEU A 159 20.52 -25.91 -23.32
C LEU A 159 19.25 -26.03 -24.17
N ALA A 160 18.78 -27.25 -24.43
CA ALA A 160 17.54 -27.48 -25.15
C ALA A 160 16.34 -26.80 -24.49
N LEU A 161 16.20 -26.97 -23.17
CA LEU A 161 15.14 -26.34 -22.38
C LEU A 161 15.22 -24.81 -22.43
N LEU A 162 16.41 -24.24 -22.22
CA LEU A 162 16.61 -22.80 -22.22
C LEU A 162 16.29 -22.18 -23.59
N THR A 163 16.77 -22.78 -24.67
CA THR A 163 16.48 -22.29 -26.03
C THR A 163 15.00 -22.44 -26.37
N ALA A 164 14.35 -23.52 -25.93
CA ALA A 164 12.91 -23.69 -26.10
C ALA A 164 12.12 -22.59 -25.38
N LEU A 165 12.48 -22.27 -24.14
CA LEU A 165 11.83 -21.20 -23.37
C LEU A 165 12.03 -19.82 -24.01
N ILE A 166 13.24 -19.52 -24.49
CA ILE A 166 13.53 -18.27 -25.19
C ILE A 166 12.71 -18.17 -26.49
N MET A 167 12.65 -19.24 -27.28
CA MET A 167 11.88 -19.24 -28.51
C MET A 167 10.39 -19.15 -28.26
N GLU A 168 9.86 -19.85 -27.25
CA GLU A 168 8.48 -19.72 -26.83
C GLU A 168 8.15 -18.27 -26.47
N PHE A 169 9.03 -17.64 -25.67
CA PHE A 169 8.85 -16.25 -25.27
C PHE A 169 8.89 -15.31 -26.47
N ALA A 170 9.93 -15.40 -27.31
CA ALA A 170 10.05 -14.59 -28.52
C ALA A 170 8.85 -14.78 -29.46
N PHE A 171 8.36 -16.01 -29.60
CA PHE A 171 7.22 -16.36 -30.44
C PHE A 171 5.91 -15.78 -29.90
N SER A 172 5.60 -16.02 -28.62
CA SER A 172 4.42 -15.48 -27.94
C SER A 172 4.38 -13.96 -27.98
N ILE A 173 5.53 -13.30 -27.80
CA ILE A 173 5.66 -11.84 -27.92
C ILE A 173 5.40 -11.38 -29.33
N THR A 174 6.05 -12.01 -30.31
CA THR A 174 5.96 -11.59 -31.70
C THR A 174 4.50 -11.69 -32.15
N ILE A 175 3.83 -12.81 -31.88
CA ILE A 175 2.42 -13.01 -32.23
C ILE A 175 1.50 -12.07 -31.46
N GLY A 176 1.70 -11.89 -30.15
CA GLY A 176 0.86 -11.04 -29.32
C GLY A 176 0.84 -9.57 -29.77
N ASN A 177 1.98 -9.08 -30.30
CA ASN A 177 2.14 -7.70 -30.76
C ASN A 177 1.82 -7.49 -32.26
N LEU A 178 1.40 -8.52 -32.99
CA LEU A 178 0.99 -8.33 -34.39
C LEU A 178 -0.29 -7.48 -34.45
N PRO A 179 -0.36 -6.46 -35.33
CA PRO A 179 -1.54 -5.61 -35.51
C PRO A 179 -2.59 -6.31 -36.39
N VAL A 180 -2.98 -7.52 -36.01
CA VAL A 180 -4.00 -8.34 -36.70
C VAL A 180 -5.08 -8.77 -35.71
N SER A 181 -6.24 -9.21 -36.21
CA SER A 181 -7.31 -9.72 -35.34
C SER A 181 -6.85 -10.95 -34.55
N ASP A 182 -7.45 -11.18 -33.37
CA ASP A 182 -7.05 -12.30 -32.51
C ASP A 182 -7.28 -13.67 -33.18
N THR A 183 -8.31 -13.82 -34.02
CA THR A 183 -8.53 -15.01 -34.85
C THR A 183 -7.39 -15.25 -35.85
N ALA A 184 -6.83 -14.18 -36.42
CA ALA A 184 -5.66 -14.27 -37.31
C ALA A 184 -4.40 -14.65 -36.53
N LYS A 185 -4.21 -14.10 -35.32
CA LYS A 185 -3.12 -14.49 -34.41
C LYS A 185 -3.19 -15.98 -34.07
N ASP A 186 -4.38 -16.48 -33.79
CA ASP A 186 -4.62 -17.90 -33.43
C ASP A 186 -4.32 -18.84 -34.60
N SER A 187 -4.74 -18.45 -35.80
CA SER A 187 -4.49 -19.20 -37.03
C SER A 187 -2.99 -19.24 -37.35
N LEU A 188 -2.30 -18.10 -37.23
CA LEU A 188 -0.85 -18.01 -37.42
C LEU A 188 -0.10 -18.84 -36.37
N PHE A 189 -0.51 -18.75 -35.11
CA PHE A 189 0.04 -19.54 -34.02
C PHE A 189 -0.07 -21.04 -34.32
N ALA A 190 -1.26 -21.52 -34.67
CA ALA A 190 -1.49 -22.92 -35.00
C ALA A 190 -0.66 -23.38 -36.20
N ALA A 191 -0.55 -22.55 -37.24
CA ALA A 191 0.25 -22.85 -38.43
C ALA A 191 1.74 -23.03 -38.12
N VAL A 192 2.32 -22.15 -37.29
CA VAL A 192 3.73 -22.25 -36.90
C VAL A 192 3.97 -23.47 -36.00
N VAL A 193 3.12 -23.68 -34.98
CA VAL A 193 3.24 -24.85 -34.08
C VAL A 193 3.13 -26.16 -34.86
N LEU A 194 2.17 -26.26 -35.80
CA LEU A 194 2.03 -27.44 -36.67
C LEU A 194 3.27 -27.66 -37.55
N THR A 195 3.82 -26.58 -38.10
CA THR A 195 5.04 -26.63 -38.93
C THR A 195 6.24 -27.14 -38.14
N VAL A 196 6.44 -26.65 -36.92
CA VAL A 196 7.53 -27.11 -36.05
C VAL A 196 7.30 -28.56 -35.60
N ALA A 197 6.06 -28.97 -35.30
CA ALA A 197 5.75 -30.36 -34.97
C ALA A 197 6.06 -31.33 -36.12
N VAL A 198 5.80 -30.94 -37.37
CA VAL A 198 6.18 -31.73 -38.56
C VAL A 198 7.71 -31.81 -38.68
N ALA A 199 8.42 -30.72 -38.40
CA ALA A 199 9.88 -30.70 -38.38
C ALA A 199 10.44 -31.64 -37.28
N ASP A 200 9.82 -31.67 -36.10
CA ASP A 200 10.20 -32.55 -34.98
C ASP A 200 10.07 -34.03 -35.33
N ILE A 201 8.94 -34.43 -35.93
CA ILE A 201 8.72 -35.80 -36.37
C ILE A 201 9.80 -36.18 -37.40
N THR A 202 10.09 -35.29 -38.34
CA THR A 202 11.10 -35.51 -39.38
C THR A 202 12.50 -35.65 -38.79
N LEU A 203 12.88 -34.76 -37.86
CA LEU A 203 14.16 -34.78 -37.17
C LEU A 203 14.29 -36.00 -36.25
N ALA A 204 13.23 -36.43 -35.57
CA ALA A 204 13.21 -37.64 -34.74
C ALA A 204 13.41 -38.91 -35.59
N VAL A 205 12.78 -38.99 -36.77
CA VAL A 205 13.01 -40.08 -37.73
C VAL A 205 14.46 -40.10 -38.21
N ARG A 206 15.06 -38.93 -38.51
CA ARG A 206 16.48 -38.84 -38.90
C ARG A 206 17.42 -39.21 -37.75
N TRP A 207 17.11 -38.76 -36.54
CA TRP A 207 17.85 -39.10 -35.32
C TRP A 207 17.90 -40.61 -35.08
N LEU A 208 16.78 -41.32 -35.30
CA LEU A 208 16.72 -42.78 -35.20
C LEU A 208 17.56 -43.50 -36.25
N ARG A 209 17.68 -42.94 -37.44
CA ARG A 209 18.54 -43.48 -38.52
C ARG A 209 20.05 -43.22 -38.28
N GLY A 210 20.42 -42.67 -37.13
CA GLY A 210 21.81 -42.27 -36.84
C GLY A 210 22.28 -41.04 -37.62
N GLN A 211 21.39 -40.39 -38.37
CA GLN A 211 21.71 -39.15 -39.07
C GLN A 211 21.61 -37.99 -38.09
N THR A 212 22.71 -37.68 -37.42
CA THR A 212 22.78 -36.47 -36.59
C THR A 212 22.66 -35.25 -37.49
N PHE A 213 21.74 -34.34 -37.16
CA PHE A 213 21.68 -33.03 -37.78
C PHE A 213 22.95 -32.28 -37.37
N ARG A 214 23.99 -32.43 -38.18
CA ARG A 214 25.15 -31.56 -38.13
C ARG A 214 24.73 -30.33 -38.89
N ILE A 215 24.52 -29.22 -38.18
CA ILE A 215 24.57 -27.90 -38.83
C ILE A 215 25.86 -27.95 -39.64
N PRO A 216 25.80 -27.86 -40.99
CA PRO A 216 26.99 -27.85 -41.80
C PRO A 216 27.74 -26.59 -41.38
N THR A 217 28.65 -26.75 -40.41
CA THR A 217 29.68 -25.78 -40.15
C THR A 217 30.56 -25.89 -41.39
N ASN A 218 30.12 -25.27 -42.49
CA ASN A 218 30.94 -25.02 -43.67
C ASN A 218 32.12 -24.10 -43.33
N VAL A 219 32.19 -23.61 -42.08
CA VAL A 219 33.46 -23.55 -41.36
C VAL A 219 34.01 -24.97 -41.20
N ARG A 220 34.45 -25.55 -42.31
CA ARG A 220 35.57 -26.50 -42.28
C ARG A 220 36.56 -25.77 -41.39
N ARG A 221 36.73 -26.22 -40.14
CA ARG A 221 37.99 -26.00 -39.43
C ARG A 221 39.01 -26.77 -40.25
N GLU A 222 39.32 -26.27 -41.46
CA GLU A 222 40.70 -26.15 -41.83
C GLU A 222 41.32 -25.57 -40.59
N ARG A 223 42.09 -26.43 -39.95
CA ARG A 223 43.00 -26.11 -38.89
C ARG A 223 44.01 -25.17 -39.56
N VAL A 224 43.55 -23.96 -39.93
CA VAL A 224 44.39 -22.85 -40.32
C VAL A 224 45.16 -22.60 -39.04
N GLN A 225 46.34 -23.20 -38.99
CA GLN A 225 47.42 -22.88 -38.07
C GLN A 225 47.87 -21.44 -38.37
N THR A 226 46.96 -20.48 -38.35
CA THR A 226 47.37 -19.09 -38.23
C THR A 226 47.98 -18.99 -36.85
N GLY A 227 49.31 -18.86 -36.82
CA GLY A 227 50.13 -18.74 -35.61
C GLY A 227 49.83 -17.50 -34.76
N VAL A 228 48.64 -16.91 -34.89
CA VAL A 228 48.15 -15.85 -34.02
C VAL A 228 47.59 -16.54 -32.77
N PRO A 229 48.25 -16.41 -31.62
CA PRO A 229 47.76 -17.00 -30.40
C PRO A 229 46.45 -16.31 -30.06
N SER A 230 45.34 -17.05 -30.07
CA SER A 230 44.04 -16.51 -29.64
C SER A 230 44.20 -15.78 -28.31
N VAL A 231 43.45 -14.69 -28.10
CA VAL A 231 43.45 -13.96 -26.81
C VAL A 231 43.32 -14.95 -25.64
N GLN A 232 42.52 -16.01 -25.80
CA GLN A 232 42.38 -17.08 -24.81
C GLN A 232 43.70 -17.78 -24.43
N LEU A 233 44.61 -17.98 -25.38
CA LEU A 233 45.92 -18.59 -25.13
C LEU A 233 46.85 -17.63 -24.37
N HIS A 234 46.85 -16.34 -24.70
CA HIS A 234 47.62 -15.33 -23.97
C HIS A 234 47.20 -15.24 -22.50
N TRP A 235 45.89 -15.24 -22.24
CA TRP A 235 45.37 -15.27 -20.87
C TRP A 235 45.73 -16.56 -20.13
N LEU A 236 45.69 -17.71 -20.82
CA LEU A 236 46.10 -18.99 -20.23
C LEU A 236 47.61 -19.02 -19.94
N GLN A 237 48.45 -18.50 -20.83
CA GLN A 237 49.89 -18.38 -20.64
C GLN A 237 50.23 -17.44 -19.48
N SER A 238 49.56 -16.29 -19.41
CA SER A 238 49.71 -15.35 -18.28
C SER A 238 49.28 -15.98 -16.95
N ALA A 239 48.16 -16.71 -16.94
CA ALA A 239 47.70 -17.45 -15.77
C ALA A 239 48.68 -18.57 -15.37
N ALA A 240 49.28 -19.26 -16.34
CA ALA A 240 50.26 -20.31 -16.13
C ALA A 240 51.64 -19.80 -15.67
N GLY A 241 51.99 -18.56 -16.02
CA GLY A 241 53.29 -17.93 -15.70
C GLY A 241 53.45 -17.41 -14.27
N ARG A 242 52.41 -17.52 -13.42
CA ARG A 242 52.46 -17.09 -12.00
C ARG A 242 53.45 -17.97 -11.20
N SER A 243 54.33 -17.34 -10.41
CA SER A 243 55.42 -18.02 -9.68
C SER A 243 54.93 -18.95 -8.56
N SER A 244 53.86 -18.58 -7.84
CA SER A 244 53.32 -19.44 -6.78
C SER A 244 52.34 -20.48 -7.35
N LEU A 245 52.49 -21.75 -6.93
CA LEU A 245 51.63 -22.85 -7.38
C LEU A 245 50.15 -22.58 -7.10
N VAL A 246 49.84 -21.99 -5.94
CA VAL A 246 48.48 -21.62 -5.53
C VAL A 246 47.91 -20.52 -6.45
N ALA A 247 48.68 -19.45 -6.73
CA ALA A 247 48.21 -18.38 -7.62
C ALA A 247 48.04 -18.88 -9.06
N ARG A 248 48.92 -19.75 -9.53
CA ARG A 248 48.81 -20.40 -10.84
C ARG A 248 47.54 -21.26 -10.94
N MET A 249 47.30 -22.14 -9.97
CA MET A 249 46.08 -22.95 -9.90
C MET A 249 44.82 -22.08 -9.89
N MET A 250 44.80 -21.06 -9.02
CA MET A 250 43.68 -20.14 -8.91
C MET A 250 43.42 -19.40 -10.23
N SER A 251 44.48 -18.89 -10.89
CA SER A 251 44.35 -18.17 -12.16
C SER A 251 43.83 -19.07 -13.28
N VAL A 252 44.29 -20.33 -13.35
CA VAL A 252 43.81 -21.31 -14.34
C VAL A 252 42.34 -21.67 -14.09
N LEU A 253 41.93 -21.85 -12.83
CA LEU A 253 40.54 -22.10 -12.48
C LEU A 253 39.65 -20.91 -12.80
N LEU A 254 40.05 -19.69 -12.41
CA LEU A 254 39.33 -18.46 -12.74
C LEU A 254 39.16 -18.28 -14.25
N TRP A 255 40.21 -18.51 -15.04
CA TRP A 255 40.13 -18.45 -16.51
C TRP A 255 39.14 -19.48 -17.07
N ARG A 256 39.19 -20.72 -16.58
CA ARG A 256 38.28 -21.80 -17.00
C ARG A 256 36.83 -21.43 -16.72
N GLU A 257 36.55 -20.94 -15.51
CA GLU A 257 35.20 -20.53 -15.11
C GLU A 257 34.72 -19.31 -15.88
N ALA A 258 35.57 -18.30 -16.06
CA ALA A 258 35.23 -17.10 -16.82
C ALA A 258 34.86 -17.45 -18.26
N ARG A 259 35.59 -18.37 -18.89
CA ARG A 259 35.28 -18.87 -20.23
C ARG A 259 33.90 -19.55 -20.32
N GLY A 260 33.46 -20.21 -19.25
CA GLY A 260 32.13 -20.80 -19.15
C GLY A 260 31.04 -19.76 -18.88
N ALA A 261 31.32 -18.76 -18.05
CA ALA A 261 30.38 -17.72 -17.65
C ALA A 261 30.12 -16.68 -18.74
N VAL A 262 31.13 -16.28 -19.53
CA VAL A 262 31.00 -15.19 -20.53
C VAL A 262 29.89 -15.46 -21.57
N PRO A 263 29.81 -16.62 -22.24
CA PRO A 263 28.71 -16.88 -23.16
C PRO A 263 27.34 -16.83 -22.47
N PHE A 264 27.26 -17.35 -21.24
CA PHE A 264 26.04 -17.28 -20.44
C PHE A 264 25.66 -15.82 -20.13
N LEU A 265 26.61 -14.99 -19.69
CA LEU A 265 26.40 -13.57 -19.40
C LEU A 265 25.84 -12.82 -20.62
N ILE A 266 26.38 -13.08 -21.82
CA ILE A 266 25.90 -12.45 -23.05
C ILE A 266 24.47 -12.91 -23.36
N TRP A 267 24.22 -14.21 -23.40
CA TRP A 267 22.91 -14.77 -23.75
C TRP A 267 21.83 -14.41 -22.72
N TRP A 268 22.12 -14.55 -21.43
CA TRP A 268 21.23 -14.22 -20.33
C TRP A 268 21.06 -12.70 -20.17
N GLY A 269 22.09 -11.91 -20.42
CA GLY A 269 21.98 -10.45 -20.45
C GLY A 269 21.04 -9.96 -21.55
N LEU A 270 21.20 -10.47 -22.78
CA LEU A 270 20.32 -10.15 -23.92
C LEU A 270 18.87 -10.58 -23.66
N THR A 271 18.69 -11.79 -23.12
CA THR A 271 17.34 -12.28 -22.76
C THR A 271 16.71 -11.40 -21.67
N GLY A 272 17.50 -10.93 -20.70
CA GLY A 272 17.01 -10.01 -19.66
C GLY A 272 16.65 -8.64 -20.19
N ILE A 273 17.43 -8.08 -21.12
CA ILE A 273 17.10 -6.84 -21.82
C ILE A 273 15.79 -7.00 -22.59
N LEU A 274 15.63 -8.12 -23.32
CA LEU A 274 14.40 -8.43 -24.04
C LEU A 274 13.20 -8.55 -23.08
N CYS A 275 13.37 -9.24 -21.95
CA CYS A 275 12.34 -9.29 -20.90
C CYS A 275 11.96 -7.88 -20.44
N VAL A 276 12.93 -7.01 -20.15
CA VAL A 276 12.65 -5.62 -19.72
C VAL A 276 11.88 -4.83 -20.78
N LEU A 277 12.31 -4.92 -22.04
CA LEU A 277 11.65 -4.22 -23.14
C LEU A 277 10.21 -4.69 -23.38
N VAL A 278 9.92 -5.96 -23.12
CA VAL A 278 8.61 -6.56 -23.44
C VAL A 278 7.67 -6.67 -22.23
N SER A 279 8.22 -6.72 -21.02
CA SER A 279 7.51 -6.93 -19.75
C SER A 279 6.43 -5.94 -19.38
N ARG A 280 6.26 -4.86 -20.16
CA ARG A 280 5.19 -3.87 -20.04
C ARG A 280 3.79 -4.49 -19.88
N TRP A 281 3.64 -5.77 -20.26
CA TRP A 281 2.38 -6.51 -20.24
C TRP A 281 2.22 -7.56 -19.12
N PHE A 282 3.28 -8.02 -18.43
CA PHE A 282 3.19 -9.25 -17.60
C PHE A 282 4.06 -9.32 -16.32
N GLY A 283 4.77 -8.26 -15.91
CA GLY A 283 5.56 -8.29 -14.65
C GLY A 283 6.77 -9.26 -14.63
N LEU A 284 7.12 -9.83 -15.78
CA LEU A 284 8.18 -10.86 -15.92
C LEU A 284 9.58 -10.37 -15.53
N ASN A 285 9.83 -9.05 -15.50
CA ASN A 285 11.12 -8.50 -15.05
C ASN A 285 11.47 -8.91 -13.64
N GLN A 286 10.47 -8.97 -12.76
CA GLN A 286 10.67 -9.34 -11.37
C GLN A 286 11.13 -10.80 -11.27
N LEU A 287 10.43 -11.70 -11.97
CA LEU A 287 10.81 -13.11 -12.05
C LEU A 287 12.21 -13.27 -12.64
N TYR A 288 12.54 -12.50 -13.67
CA TYR A 288 13.86 -12.56 -14.30
C TYR A 288 14.98 -12.07 -13.37
N LEU A 289 14.76 -10.95 -12.67
CA LEU A 289 15.70 -10.40 -11.69
C LEU A 289 15.91 -11.35 -10.51
N VAL A 290 14.85 -12.02 -10.04
CA VAL A 290 14.91 -13.04 -8.97
C VAL A 290 15.58 -14.33 -9.48
N ALA A 291 15.28 -14.77 -10.70
CA ALA A 291 15.84 -15.99 -11.26
C ALA A 291 17.33 -15.85 -11.59
N THR A 292 17.80 -14.67 -11.99
CA THR A 292 19.20 -14.42 -12.39
C THR A 292 20.23 -14.87 -11.35
N PRO A 293 20.21 -14.38 -10.10
CA PRO A 293 21.16 -14.82 -9.08
C PRO A 293 21.01 -16.32 -8.78
N ALA A 294 19.79 -16.83 -8.75
CA ALA A 294 19.51 -18.24 -8.49
C ALA A 294 20.11 -19.17 -9.57
N ILE A 295 19.99 -18.78 -10.83
CA ILE A 295 20.54 -19.53 -11.97
C ILE A 295 22.07 -19.43 -12.01
N CYS A 296 22.66 -18.26 -11.74
CA CYS A 296 24.11 -18.14 -11.60
C CYS A 296 24.65 -19.06 -10.49
N GLY A 297 23.95 -19.11 -9.35
CA GLY A 297 24.27 -20.03 -8.27
C GLY A 297 24.19 -21.50 -8.71
N LEU A 298 23.12 -21.85 -9.43
CA LEU A 298 22.92 -23.19 -9.97
C LEU A 298 24.03 -23.61 -10.95
N LEU A 299 24.41 -22.73 -11.88
CA LEU A 299 25.43 -23.01 -12.90
C LEU A 299 26.83 -23.15 -12.34
N THR A 300 27.07 -22.64 -11.12
CA THR A 300 28.37 -22.65 -10.45
C THR A 300 28.99 -24.07 -10.44
N TYR A 301 28.25 -25.10 -10.03
CA TYR A 301 28.78 -26.47 -9.85
C TYR A 301 28.23 -27.52 -10.82
N ILE A 302 27.20 -27.17 -11.61
CA ILE A 302 26.47 -28.14 -12.43
C ILE A 302 27.35 -28.77 -13.53
N GLY A 303 28.24 -27.98 -14.13
CA GLY A 303 29.13 -28.42 -15.20
C GLY A 303 30.18 -29.41 -14.72
N ASP A 304 30.85 -29.08 -13.62
CA ASP A 304 31.92 -29.90 -13.04
C ASP A 304 31.39 -31.23 -12.50
N ARG A 305 30.20 -31.21 -11.89
CA ARG A 305 29.56 -32.42 -11.37
C ARG A 305 29.26 -33.41 -12.49
N ARG A 306 28.76 -32.90 -13.61
CA ARG A 306 28.42 -33.72 -14.79
C ARG A 306 29.66 -34.39 -15.38
N GLN A 307 30.79 -33.69 -15.42
CA GLN A 307 32.04 -34.21 -15.99
C GLN A 307 32.86 -35.06 -15.02
N ARG A 308 32.44 -35.15 -13.74
CA ARG A 308 33.21 -35.74 -12.63
C ARG A 308 34.56 -35.07 -12.43
N ASP A 309 34.70 -33.81 -12.86
CA ASP A 309 35.93 -33.03 -12.77
C ASP A 309 36.35 -32.76 -11.33
N PHE A 310 35.39 -32.81 -10.41
CA PHE A 310 35.66 -32.76 -8.98
C PHE A 310 36.62 -33.84 -8.50
N ARG A 311 36.49 -35.06 -9.03
CA ARG A 311 37.41 -36.15 -8.71
C ARG A 311 38.81 -35.84 -9.26
N PHE A 312 38.88 -35.29 -10.47
CA PHE A 312 40.14 -34.86 -11.07
C PHE A 312 40.83 -33.77 -10.23
N TYR A 313 40.09 -32.79 -9.71
CA TYR A 313 40.67 -31.75 -8.85
C TYR A 313 41.22 -32.31 -7.54
N VAL A 314 40.49 -33.24 -6.91
CA VAL A 314 40.93 -33.92 -5.68
C VAL A 314 42.16 -34.78 -5.95
N GLU A 315 42.20 -35.54 -7.04
CA GLU A 315 43.34 -36.38 -7.45
C GLU A 315 44.60 -35.55 -7.75
N ARG A 316 44.42 -34.28 -8.15
CA ARG A 316 45.53 -33.33 -8.37
C ARG A 316 45.92 -32.52 -7.13
N GLY A 317 45.37 -32.85 -5.96
CA GLY A 317 45.68 -32.17 -4.70
C GLY A 317 45.19 -30.72 -4.61
N ILE A 318 44.24 -30.32 -5.48
CA ILE A 318 43.66 -28.97 -5.41
C ILE A 318 42.70 -28.94 -4.22
N SER A 319 42.92 -28.01 -3.29
CA SER A 319 42.06 -27.89 -2.11
C SER A 319 40.60 -27.56 -2.51
N PRO A 320 39.60 -28.20 -1.90
CA PRO A 320 38.19 -27.90 -2.12
C PRO A 320 37.84 -26.42 -1.93
N ARG A 321 38.47 -25.77 -0.94
CA ARG A 321 38.25 -24.35 -0.63
C ARG A 321 38.66 -23.45 -1.78
N LEU A 322 39.76 -23.78 -2.48
CA LEU A 322 40.25 -23.00 -3.60
C LEU A 322 39.37 -23.16 -4.84
N VAL A 323 38.87 -24.37 -5.11
CA VAL A 323 37.85 -24.60 -6.16
C VAL A 323 36.59 -23.82 -5.83
N TRP A 324 36.07 -23.93 -4.60
CA TRP A 324 34.90 -23.19 -4.15
C TRP A 324 35.09 -21.68 -4.34
N LEU A 325 36.21 -21.11 -3.87
CA LEU A 325 36.49 -19.68 -3.99
C LEU A 325 36.57 -19.21 -5.45
N SER A 326 37.25 -19.96 -6.34
CA SER A 326 37.32 -19.60 -7.76
C SER A 326 35.93 -19.52 -8.42
N LYS A 327 35.03 -20.39 -7.97
CA LYS A 327 33.66 -20.49 -8.46
C LYS A 327 32.82 -19.33 -7.95
N GLN A 328 32.95 -18.99 -6.66
CA GLN A 328 32.29 -17.82 -6.06
C GLN A 328 32.72 -16.52 -6.74
N LEU A 329 34.01 -16.35 -7.00
CA LEU A 329 34.53 -15.12 -7.60
C LEU A 329 33.99 -14.90 -9.02
N VAL A 330 33.90 -15.94 -9.84
CA VAL A 330 33.40 -15.79 -11.22
C VAL A 330 31.88 -15.72 -11.26
N TRP A 331 31.19 -16.70 -10.69
CA TRP A 331 29.73 -16.79 -10.80
C TRP A 331 29.00 -15.81 -9.87
N GLY A 332 29.58 -15.48 -8.71
CA GLY A 332 29.04 -14.46 -7.81
C GLY A 332 29.20 -13.06 -8.40
N LEU A 333 30.36 -12.76 -9.00
CA LEU A 333 30.54 -11.50 -9.73
C LEU A 333 29.62 -11.42 -10.97
N ALA A 334 29.46 -12.52 -11.70
CA ALA A 334 28.53 -12.59 -12.82
C ALA A 334 27.08 -12.31 -12.39
N ALA A 335 26.63 -12.89 -11.28
CA ALA A 335 25.30 -12.62 -10.70
C ALA A 335 25.15 -11.15 -10.31
N LEU A 336 26.14 -10.59 -9.61
CA LEU A 336 26.15 -9.20 -9.16
C LEU A 336 26.07 -8.22 -10.34
N VAL A 337 26.92 -8.42 -11.36
CA VAL A 337 26.95 -7.59 -12.57
C VAL A 337 25.61 -7.68 -13.31
N LEU A 338 25.08 -8.88 -13.55
CA LEU A 338 23.80 -9.02 -14.26
C LEU A 338 22.64 -8.38 -13.50
N VAL A 339 22.50 -8.63 -12.20
CA VAL A 339 21.41 -8.04 -11.40
C VAL A 339 21.53 -6.52 -11.37
N ALA A 340 22.74 -5.98 -11.18
CA ALA A 340 22.96 -4.53 -11.18
C ALA A 340 22.65 -3.90 -12.55
N SER A 341 23.11 -4.51 -13.64
CA SER A 341 22.85 -4.02 -15.00
C SER A 341 21.36 -4.09 -15.37
N LEU A 342 20.68 -5.18 -15.06
CA LEU A 342 19.25 -5.35 -15.35
C LEU A 342 18.39 -4.41 -14.48
N TYR A 343 18.72 -4.25 -13.21
CA TYR A 343 18.04 -3.31 -12.32
C TYR A 343 18.24 -1.86 -12.78
N ALA A 344 19.46 -1.48 -13.14
CA ALA A 344 19.75 -0.14 -13.67
C ALA A 344 19.04 0.10 -15.00
N PHE A 345 18.98 -0.89 -15.88
CA PHE A 345 18.27 -0.82 -17.15
C PHE A 345 16.75 -0.67 -16.93
N ASP A 346 16.13 -1.50 -16.08
CA ASP A 346 14.71 -1.39 -15.71
C ASP A 346 14.39 -0.01 -15.09
N ALA A 347 15.22 0.47 -14.17
CA ALA A 347 15.03 1.77 -13.54
C ALA A 347 15.14 2.94 -14.53
N THR A 348 16.10 2.88 -15.45
CA THR A 348 16.34 3.94 -16.46
C THR A 348 15.25 3.94 -17.52
N TRP A 349 14.92 2.77 -18.05
CA TRP A 349 13.88 2.59 -19.07
C TRP A 349 12.50 3.03 -18.56
N ASN A 350 12.13 2.64 -17.35
CA ASN A 350 10.83 3.06 -16.79
C ASN A 350 10.78 4.56 -16.47
N ARG A 351 11.92 5.17 -16.13
CA ARG A 351 11.99 6.62 -15.95
C ARG A 351 11.77 7.36 -17.28
N SER A 352 12.38 6.91 -18.38
CA SER A 352 12.16 7.52 -19.71
C SER A 352 10.75 7.30 -20.24
N VAL A 353 10.13 6.18 -19.91
CA VAL A 353 8.75 5.89 -20.31
C VAL A 353 7.74 6.74 -19.51
N ARG A 354 7.94 6.92 -18.20
CA ARG A 354 7.05 7.76 -17.36
C ARG A 354 6.98 9.21 -17.79
N SER A 355 8.03 9.74 -18.42
CA SER A 355 8.00 11.10 -18.96
C SER A 355 7.14 11.25 -20.21
N SER A 356 6.67 10.16 -20.84
CA SER A 356 5.68 10.23 -21.92
C SER A 356 4.27 10.32 -21.33
N SER A 357 3.57 11.43 -21.58
CA SER A 357 2.28 11.81 -20.97
C SER A 357 1.13 10.85 -21.27
N ASP A 358 1.21 10.10 -22.37
CA ASP A 358 0.04 9.47 -22.98
C ASP A 358 -0.24 8.04 -22.49
N MET A 359 0.44 7.58 -21.44
CA MET A 359 0.21 6.23 -20.92
C MET A 359 -0.85 6.18 -19.81
N PRO A 360 -1.78 5.20 -19.88
CA PRO A 360 -2.70 4.85 -18.80
C PRO A 360 -1.97 4.69 -17.47
N ALA A 361 -2.55 5.23 -16.39
CA ALA A 361 -1.95 5.22 -15.05
C ALA A 361 -1.57 3.80 -14.59
N ASP A 362 -2.36 2.80 -14.97
CA ASP A 362 -2.18 1.40 -14.57
C ASP A 362 -0.90 0.77 -15.12
N LEU A 363 -0.37 1.26 -16.24
CA LEU A 363 0.89 0.75 -16.81
C LEU A 363 2.13 1.37 -16.16
N ARG A 364 1.99 2.43 -15.35
CA ARG A 364 3.13 3.14 -14.71
C ARG A 364 3.71 2.39 -13.50
N THR A 365 2.97 1.41 -12.96
CA THR A 365 3.27 0.72 -11.70
C THR A 365 4.03 -0.62 -11.84
N TRP A 366 4.34 -1.07 -13.07
CA TRP A 366 4.82 -2.45 -13.28
C TRP A 366 6.35 -2.63 -13.40
N SER A 367 7.16 -1.63 -13.02
CA SER A 367 8.63 -1.81 -13.03
C SER A 367 9.09 -2.69 -11.89
N ALA A 368 10.13 -3.50 -12.09
CA ALA A 368 10.67 -4.32 -11.01
C ALA A 368 11.26 -3.46 -9.89
N ALA A 369 11.89 -2.33 -10.24
CA ALA A 369 12.33 -1.34 -9.25
C ALA A 369 11.14 -0.77 -8.45
N HIS A 370 10.00 -0.51 -9.10
CA HIS A 370 8.80 -0.06 -8.42
C HIS A 370 8.17 -1.17 -7.59
N THR A 371 8.11 -2.41 -8.05
CA THR A 371 7.56 -3.52 -7.27
C THR A 371 8.43 -3.84 -6.08
N ILE A 372 9.77 -3.90 -6.23
CA ILE A 372 10.69 -4.02 -5.10
C ILE A 372 10.48 -2.84 -4.14
N ALA A 373 10.35 -1.62 -4.67
CA ALA A 373 10.01 -0.46 -3.85
C ALA A 373 8.68 -0.67 -3.12
N MET A 374 7.63 -1.18 -3.78
CA MET A 374 6.31 -1.41 -3.20
C MET A 374 6.32 -2.55 -2.15
N THR A 375 7.04 -3.64 -2.43
CA THR A 375 7.23 -4.78 -1.51
C THR A 375 8.00 -4.37 -0.27
N VAL A 376 9.00 -3.51 -0.40
CA VAL A 376 9.75 -2.93 0.73
C VAL A 376 8.92 -1.87 1.45
N LYS A 377 8.07 -1.12 0.73
CA LYS A 377 7.24 -0.02 1.26
C LYS A 377 5.87 -0.48 1.79
N THR A 378 5.80 -1.63 2.47
CA THR A 378 4.59 -2.30 2.98
C THR A 378 3.74 -3.02 1.92
N PRO A 379 3.56 -4.35 2.02
CA PRO A 379 2.78 -5.16 1.08
C PRO A 379 1.26 -5.18 1.34
N TRP A 380 0.75 -4.44 2.33
CA TRP A 380 -0.64 -4.56 2.80
C TRP A 380 -1.53 -3.34 2.49
N LEU A 381 -0.98 -2.25 1.95
CA LEU A 381 -1.75 -1.03 1.66
C LEU A 381 -1.84 -0.79 0.16
N GLU A 382 -3.07 -0.55 -0.31
CA GLU A 382 -3.35 -0.14 -1.69
C GLU A 382 -2.51 1.10 -2.05
N PRO A 383 -2.06 1.24 -3.32
CA PRO A 383 -1.20 2.36 -3.74
C PRO A 383 -1.78 3.74 -3.38
N ASN A 384 -3.10 3.86 -3.35
CA ASN A 384 -3.82 5.10 -3.06
C ASN A 384 -3.95 5.37 -1.55
N GLN A 385 -3.76 4.36 -0.70
CA GLN A 385 -3.85 4.46 0.76
C GLN A 385 -2.48 4.66 1.43
N ARG A 386 -1.44 4.98 0.64
CA ARG A 386 -0.07 5.15 1.17
C ARG A 386 0.18 6.61 1.55
N PRO A 387 0.55 6.91 2.80
CA PRO A 387 1.10 8.21 3.15
C PRO A 387 2.31 8.54 2.24
N PRO A 388 2.45 9.78 1.76
CA PRO A 388 3.59 10.22 0.95
C PRO A 388 4.97 9.95 1.61
N LEU A 389 5.04 9.85 2.94
CA LEU A 389 6.28 9.55 3.69
C LEU A 389 6.78 8.10 3.53
N LEU A 390 5.91 7.13 3.24
CA LEU A 390 6.34 5.76 2.90
C LEU A 390 7.08 5.72 1.55
N TRP A 391 7.01 6.81 0.76
CA TRP A 391 7.77 6.91 -0.47
C TRP A 391 9.26 7.18 -0.21
N SER A 392 9.60 7.61 1.01
CA SER A 392 10.98 7.79 1.48
C SER A 392 11.52 6.61 2.29
N VAL A 393 10.95 5.40 2.16
CA VAL A 393 11.74 4.21 2.52
C VAL A 393 13.06 4.31 1.77
N ASP A 394 14.08 4.50 2.59
CA ASP A 394 15.36 5.04 2.18
C ASP A 394 15.91 4.15 1.06
N ALA A 395 16.41 4.75 -0.03
CA ALA A 395 16.94 3.98 -1.15
C ALA A 395 18.02 2.99 -0.69
N SER A 396 18.60 3.21 0.49
CA SER A 396 19.42 2.26 1.23
C SER A 396 18.69 0.94 1.56
N GLN A 397 17.49 0.93 2.16
CA GLN A 397 16.74 -0.28 2.52
C GLN A 397 16.33 -1.11 1.30
N GLN A 398 15.90 -0.45 0.22
CA GLN A 398 15.60 -1.13 -1.05
C GLN A 398 16.85 -1.79 -1.63
N ARG A 399 17.99 -1.09 -1.62
CA ARG A 399 19.27 -1.67 -2.03
C ARG A 399 19.60 -2.88 -1.15
N TRP A 400 19.52 -2.76 0.17
CA TRP A 400 19.77 -3.88 1.09
C TRP A 400 18.87 -5.09 0.82
N PHE A 401 17.58 -4.87 0.58
CA PHE A 401 16.65 -5.94 0.22
C PHE A 401 17.10 -6.66 -1.06
N VAL A 402 17.39 -5.92 -2.15
CA VAL A 402 17.84 -6.52 -3.42
C VAL A 402 19.15 -7.28 -3.25
N TRP A 403 20.11 -6.71 -2.52
CA TRP A 403 21.39 -7.35 -2.24
C TRP A 403 21.23 -8.64 -1.46
N LEU A 404 20.47 -8.63 -0.36
CA LEU A 404 20.27 -9.79 0.51
C LEU A 404 19.41 -10.87 -0.16
N ALA A 405 18.38 -10.48 -0.90
CA ALA A 405 17.60 -11.40 -1.72
C ALA A 405 18.48 -12.03 -2.80
N GLY A 406 19.27 -11.24 -3.53
CA GLY A 406 20.18 -11.72 -4.57
C GLY A 406 21.23 -12.69 -4.02
N LEU A 407 21.85 -12.38 -2.88
CA LEU A 407 22.82 -13.26 -2.21
C LEU A 407 22.17 -14.56 -1.74
N SER A 408 20.98 -14.49 -1.14
CA SER A 408 20.23 -15.67 -0.68
C SER A 408 19.83 -16.56 -1.85
N LEU A 409 19.33 -15.98 -2.94
CA LEU A 409 18.96 -16.70 -4.16
C LEU A 409 20.16 -17.37 -4.81
N PHE A 410 21.29 -16.67 -4.88
CA PHE A 410 22.53 -17.24 -5.39
C PHE A 410 23.03 -18.40 -4.51
N GLY A 411 23.01 -18.25 -3.19
CA GLY A 411 23.34 -19.32 -2.24
C GLY A 411 22.41 -20.53 -2.38
N LEU A 412 21.10 -20.31 -2.55
CA LEU A 412 20.10 -21.35 -2.80
C LEU A 412 20.38 -22.11 -4.11
N GLY A 413 20.71 -21.40 -5.18
CA GLY A 413 21.13 -21.98 -6.45
C GLY A 413 22.35 -22.90 -6.30
N GLN A 414 23.37 -22.43 -5.59
CA GLN A 414 24.57 -23.22 -5.33
C GLN A 414 24.30 -24.47 -4.50
N LEU A 415 23.49 -24.32 -3.47
CA LEU A 415 23.09 -25.44 -2.60
C LEU A 415 22.39 -26.52 -3.43
N ALA A 416 21.46 -26.13 -4.29
CA ALA A 416 20.77 -27.03 -5.20
C ALA A 416 21.74 -27.76 -6.14
N ALA A 417 22.70 -27.05 -6.74
CA ALA A 417 23.72 -27.63 -7.62
C ALA A 417 24.58 -28.70 -6.92
N ILE A 418 24.91 -28.47 -5.64
CA ILE A 418 25.71 -29.41 -4.82
C ILE A 418 24.84 -30.57 -4.32
N TRP A 419 23.59 -30.34 -3.93
CA TRP A 419 22.79 -31.38 -3.27
C TRP A 419 22.09 -32.29 -4.26
N ILE A 420 21.63 -31.74 -5.38
CA ILE A 420 20.82 -32.45 -6.35
C ILE A 420 21.69 -32.86 -7.55
N PRO A 421 21.94 -34.17 -7.76
CA PRO A 421 22.87 -34.63 -8.80
C PRO A 421 22.39 -34.41 -10.22
N ARG A 422 21.07 -34.41 -10.43
CA ARG A 422 20.48 -34.19 -11.74
C ARG A 422 20.27 -32.69 -11.96
N ALA A 423 20.89 -32.14 -12.99
CA ALA A 423 20.86 -30.72 -13.32
C ALA A 423 19.43 -30.15 -13.40
N ILE A 424 18.52 -30.89 -14.02
CA ILE A 424 17.13 -30.47 -14.25
C ILE A 424 16.35 -30.46 -12.94
N MET A 425 16.59 -31.44 -12.07
CA MET A 425 15.97 -31.49 -10.74
C MET A 425 16.45 -30.33 -9.87
N ALA A 426 17.74 -29.99 -9.97
CA ALA A 426 18.32 -28.84 -9.29
C ALA A 426 17.70 -27.54 -9.81
N ALA A 427 17.55 -27.39 -11.13
CA ALA A 427 16.85 -26.26 -11.73
C ALA A 427 15.40 -26.15 -11.25
N ALA A 428 14.63 -27.23 -11.34
CA ALA A 428 13.23 -27.27 -10.88
C ALA A 428 13.11 -26.88 -9.41
N PHE A 429 13.96 -27.43 -8.54
CA PHE A 429 14.00 -27.04 -7.13
C PHE A 429 14.26 -25.54 -6.96
N VAL A 430 15.25 -24.98 -7.67
CA VAL A 430 15.57 -23.55 -7.59
C VAL A 430 14.42 -22.69 -8.09
N PHE A 431 13.81 -23.01 -9.23
CA PHE A 431 12.67 -22.23 -9.76
C PHE A 431 11.46 -22.25 -8.83
N VAL A 432 11.21 -23.37 -8.17
CA VAL A 432 10.13 -23.51 -7.20
C VAL A 432 10.40 -22.73 -5.92
N THR A 433 11.63 -22.81 -5.39
CA THR A 433 11.97 -22.26 -4.09
C THR A 433 12.42 -20.80 -4.13
N ALA A 434 12.93 -20.33 -5.26
CA ALA A 434 13.40 -18.95 -5.43
C ALA A 434 12.33 -17.90 -5.10
N PRO A 435 11.06 -17.99 -5.56
CA PRO A 435 10.02 -17.00 -5.23
C PRO A 435 9.74 -16.87 -3.72
N PHE A 436 9.95 -17.93 -2.93
CA PHE A 436 9.76 -17.89 -1.48
C PHE A 436 10.81 -17.03 -0.76
N VAL A 437 11.97 -16.82 -1.37
CA VAL A 437 13.02 -15.97 -0.78
C VAL A 437 12.58 -14.50 -0.73
N PRO A 438 12.28 -13.81 -1.85
CA PRO A 438 11.81 -12.43 -1.80
C PRO A 438 10.45 -12.30 -1.12
N LEU A 439 9.55 -13.28 -1.23
CA LEU A 439 8.27 -13.25 -0.49
C LEU A 439 8.47 -13.39 1.02
N GLY A 440 9.31 -14.32 1.46
CA GLY A 440 9.66 -14.48 2.87
C GLY A 440 10.36 -13.24 3.42
N LEU A 441 11.31 -12.67 2.67
CA LEU A 441 11.96 -11.41 3.04
C LEU A 441 10.98 -10.23 3.06
N GLY A 442 10.07 -10.15 2.09
CA GLY A 442 9.02 -9.14 2.04
C GLY A 442 8.07 -9.25 3.22
N GLY A 443 7.65 -10.47 3.57
CA GLY A 443 6.85 -10.75 4.76
C GLY A 443 7.58 -10.42 6.07
N LEU A 444 8.90 -10.61 6.13
CA LEU A 444 9.72 -10.22 7.28
C LEU A 444 9.79 -8.70 7.42
N VAL A 445 10.04 -7.97 6.33
CA VAL A 445 9.99 -6.50 6.30
C VAL A 445 8.60 -6.01 6.73
N ALA A 446 7.57 -6.68 6.25
CA ALA A 446 6.19 -6.32 6.54
C ALA A 446 5.76 -6.56 7.98
N VAL A 447 6.52 -7.35 8.75
CA VAL A 447 6.32 -7.52 10.20
C VAL A 447 7.39 -6.76 11.00
N ASP A 448 8.02 -5.76 10.38
CA ASP A 448 9.06 -4.89 10.94
C ASP A 448 10.27 -5.65 11.47
N VAL A 449 10.58 -6.82 10.89
CA VAL A 449 11.78 -7.55 11.26
C VAL A 449 12.95 -6.96 10.49
N PRO A 450 13.97 -6.38 11.16
CA PRO A 450 15.07 -5.75 10.46
C PRO A 450 15.76 -6.75 9.51
N LEU A 451 15.90 -6.36 8.25
CA LEU A 451 16.50 -7.20 7.20
C LEU A 451 17.91 -7.68 7.56
N SER A 452 18.67 -6.84 8.26
CA SER A 452 20.00 -7.18 8.78
C SER A 452 19.96 -8.34 9.77
N ALA A 453 18.87 -8.49 10.53
CA ALA A 453 18.72 -9.53 11.53
C ALA A 453 18.24 -10.87 10.96
N THR A 454 17.64 -10.90 9.77
CA THR A 454 17.02 -12.12 9.21
C THR A 454 17.56 -12.52 7.85
N ALA A 455 17.63 -11.58 6.90
CA ALA A 455 18.05 -11.86 5.54
C ALA A 455 19.57 -12.11 5.45
N PHE A 456 20.35 -11.37 6.23
CA PHE A 456 21.80 -11.57 6.29
C PHE A 456 22.19 -12.95 6.88
N PRO A 457 21.63 -13.39 8.03
CA PRO A 457 21.85 -14.75 8.50
C PRO A 457 21.42 -15.81 7.50
N LEU A 458 20.29 -15.65 6.80
CA LEU A 458 19.86 -16.60 5.77
C LEU A 458 20.91 -16.76 4.67
N ALA A 459 21.40 -15.66 4.10
CA ALA A 459 22.43 -15.69 3.07
C ALA A 459 23.72 -16.36 3.61
N VAL A 460 24.19 -15.95 4.79
CA VAL A 460 25.39 -16.51 5.42
C VAL A 460 25.24 -18.02 5.67
N LEU A 461 24.08 -18.47 6.15
CA LEU A 461 23.80 -19.88 6.44
C LEU A 461 23.74 -20.72 5.15
N LEU A 462 23.19 -20.18 4.06
CA LEU A 462 23.23 -20.84 2.74
C LEU A 462 24.67 -20.99 2.24
N PHE A 463 25.49 -19.93 2.31
CA PHE A 463 26.90 -20.02 1.93
C PHE A 463 27.69 -20.98 2.83
N ALA A 464 27.48 -20.94 4.14
CA ALA A 464 28.08 -21.86 5.08
C ALA A 464 27.69 -23.31 4.76
N ALA A 465 26.41 -23.57 4.51
CA ALA A 465 25.91 -24.89 4.12
C ALA A 465 26.57 -25.38 2.83
N THR A 466 26.75 -24.51 1.82
CA THR A 466 27.50 -24.89 0.60
C THR A 466 28.95 -25.22 0.92
N LEU A 467 29.65 -24.38 1.69
CA LEU A 467 31.07 -24.55 2.03
C LEU A 467 31.32 -25.85 2.80
N PHE A 468 30.50 -26.15 3.80
CA PHE A 468 30.63 -27.35 4.63
C PHE A 468 30.24 -28.62 3.88
N THR A 469 29.24 -28.55 2.99
CA THR A 469 28.80 -29.74 2.22
C THR A 469 29.60 -29.98 0.94
N PHE A 470 30.38 -28.99 0.48
CA PHE A 470 31.14 -29.07 -0.75
C PHE A 470 32.18 -30.20 -0.73
N GLY A 471 33.01 -30.28 0.32
CA GLY A 471 34.05 -31.32 0.42
C GLY A 471 33.48 -32.74 0.41
N ASP A 472 32.33 -32.92 1.04
CA ASP A 472 31.61 -34.20 1.07
C ASP A 472 31.04 -34.58 -0.29
N CYS A 473 30.60 -33.58 -1.05
CA CYS A 473 30.10 -33.78 -2.39
C CYS A 473 31.22 -34.11 -3.39
N LEU A 474 32.40 -33.49 -3.24
CA LEU A 474 33.60 -33.82 -4.04
C LEU A 474 34.02 -35.28 -3.87
N LEU A 475 33.93 -35.80 -2.64
CA LEU A 475 34.34 -37.17 -2.30
C LEU A 475 33.25 -38.21 -2.52
N GLU A 476 32.09 -37.81 -3.06
CA GLU A 476 30.91 -38.67 -3.30
C GLU A 476 30.49 -39.53 -2.09
N ARG A 477 30.75 -39.08 -0.86
CA ARG A 477 30.46 -39.87 0.36
C ARG A 477 28.95 -39.92 0.61
N ARG A 478 28.32 -41.04 0.24
CA ARG A 478 26.88 -41.29 0.45
C ARG A 478 26.62 -42.02 1.77
N THR A 479 26.79 -41.34 2.91
CA THR A 479 26.34 -41.86 4.20
C THR A 479 25.02 -41.21 4.61
N TRP A 480 24.13 -41.95 5.28
CA TRP A 480 22.85 -41.42 5.76
C TRP A 480 23.04 -40.26 6.73
N ARG A 481 24.08 -40.32 7.58
CA ARG A 481 24.45 -39.25 8.51
C ARG A 481 24.67 -37.93 7.78
N LYS A 482 25.37 -37.95 6.64
CA LYS A 482 25.59 -36.75 5.81
C LYS A 482 24.30 -36.23 5.16
N ARG A 483 23.35 -37.10 4.81
CA ARG A 483 22.03 -36.66 4.35
C ARG A 483 21.28 -35.94 5.46
N LEU A 484 21.33 -36.46 6.69
CA LEU A 484 20.72 -35.84 7.86
C LEU A 484 21.40 -34.51 8.21
N THR A 485 22.72 -34.43 8.11
CA THR A 485 23.47 -33.18 8.25
C THR A 485 23.06 -32.15 7.19
N LYS A 486 22.89 -32.55 5.92
CA LYS A 486 22.38 -31.65 4.88
C LYS A 486 21.00 -31.10 5.23
N VAL A 487 20.07 -31.97 5.63
CA VAL A 487 18.73 -31.55 6.05
C VAL A 487 18.78 -30.60 7.25
N ALA A 488 19.62 -30.89 8.25
CA ALA A 488 19.81 -30.03 9.42
C ALA A 488 20.32 -28.63 9.06
N TRP A 489 21.21 -28.51 8.07
CA TRP A 489 21.71 -27.23 7.57
C TRP A 489 20.64 -26.33 6.94
N VAL A 490 19.46 -26.86 6.56
CA VAL A 490 18.31 -26.04 6.13
C VAL A 490 17.35 -25.83 7.29
N ILE A 491 16.96 -26.90 7.97
CA ILE A 491 15.89 -26.87 8.96
C ILE A 491 16.28 -26.00 10.17
N VAL A 492 17.51 -26.13 10.68
CA VAL A 492 17.93 -25.39 11.88
C VAL A 492 17.91 -23.87 11.65
N PRO A 493 18.50 -23.32 10.56
CA PRO A 493 18.33 -21.91 10.20
C PRO A 493 16.88 -21.45 10.08
N CYS A 494 16.02 -22.23 9.43
CA CYS A 494 14.61 -21.88 9.28
C CYS A 494 13.89 -21.83 10.63
N LEU A 495 14.18 -22.79 11.53
CA LEU A 495 13.64 -22.79 12.89
C LEU A 495 14.18 -21.63 13.73
N LEU A 496 15.48 -21.32 13.63
CA LEU A 496 16.08 -20.19 14.33
C LEU A 496 15.50 -18.86 13.84
N LEU A 497 15.31 -18.70 12.54
CA LEU A 497 14.60 -17.53 11.98
C LEU A 497 13.17 -17.45 12.52
N PHE A 498 12.45 -18.57 12.57
CA PHE A 498 11.10 -18.60 13.12
C PHE A 498 11.06 -18.21 14.61
N VAL A 499 12.02 -18.71 15.41
CA VAL A 499 12.17 -18.35 16.83
C VAL A 499 12.58 -16.89 16.99
N GLN A 500 13.50 -16.38 16.16
CA GLN A 500 13.97 -15.00 16.21
C GLN A 500 12.87 -14.00 15.81
N VAL A 501 12.07 -14.33 14.79
CA VAL A 501 10.87 -13.56 14.42
C VAL A 501 9.91 -13.50 15.60
N ARG A 502 9.73 -14.60 16.33
CA ARG A 502 8.89 -14.64 17.53
C ARG A 502 9.50 -13.82 18.68
N SER A 503 10.82 -13.88 18.90
CA SER A 503 11.47 -13.19 20.02
C SER A 503 11.58 -11.68 19.80
N MET A 504 11.82 -11.24 18.56
CA MET A 504 11.84 -9.80 18.23
C MET A 504 10.45 -9.15 18.35
N ARG A 505 9.38 -9.93 18.19
CA ARG A 505 8.00 -9.47 18.43
C ARG A 505 7.70 -9.24 19.91
N ALA A 506 8.38 -9.92 20.84
CA ALA A 506 8.13 -9.80 22.27
C ALA A 506 8.77 -8.57 22.93
N TRP A 507 9.67 -7.86 22.23
CA TRP A 507 10.50 -6.79 22.83
C TRP A 507 9.92 -5.37 22.72
N THR A 508 8.76 -5.18 22.09
CA THR A 508 8.15 -3.85 21.87
C THR A 508 6.77 -3.68 22.54
N ALA A 509 6.53 -4.31 23.69
CA ALA A 509 5.49 -3.81 24.57
C ALA A 509 6.08 -2.60 25.32
N MET A 510 5.82 -1.39 24.82
CA MET A 510 6.10 -0.17 25.57
C MET A 510 5.33 -0.16 26.90
N ASP A 511 5.81 0.65 27.84
CA ASP A 511 5.42 0.74 29.25
C ASP A 511 3.95 0.40 29.58
N GLU A 512 3.77 -0.30 30.70
CA GLU A 512 2.48 -0.84 31.16
C GLU A 512 1.42 0.24 31.49
N GLN A 513 1.78 1.52 31.49
CA GLN A 513 0.86 2.60 31.84
C GLN A 513 0.18 3.16 30.59
N PRO A 514 -1.14 2.93 30.42
CA PRO A 514 -1.86 3.49 29.29
C PRO A 514 -1.84 5.03 29.37
N PRO A 515 -1.78 5.73 28.23
CA PRO A 515 -1.75 7.20 28.21
C PRO A 515 -3.05 7.84 28.72
N VAL A 516 -4.10 7.05 28.87
CA VAL A 516 -5.43 7.48 29.30
C VAL A 516 -5.84 6.67 30.51
N ASN A 517 -6.51 7.32 31.48
CA ASN A 517 -7.13 6.65 32.61
C ASN A 517 -8.37 5.85 32.16
N VAL A 518 -8.12 4.69 31.54
CA VAL A 518 -9.17 3.80 31.02
C VAL A 518 -10.19 3.45 32.09
N ALA A 519 -9.73 3.10 33.29
CA ALA A 519 -10.61 2.74 34.40
C ALA A 519 -11.53 3.90 34.81
N GLY A 520 -11.04 5.14 34.80
CA GLY A 520 -11.84 6.33 35.08
C GLY A 520 -12.93 6.56 34.05
N ILE A 521 -12.60 6.46 32.75
CA ILE A 521 -13.58 6.64 31.66
C ILE A 521 -14.58 5.48 31.61
N GLU A 522 -14.15 4.24 31.87
CA GLU A 522 -15.02 3.07 31.96
C GLU A 522 -16.00 3.21 33.14
N LEU A 523 -15.52 3.61 34.31
CA LEU A 523 -16.36 3.85 35.49
C LEU A 523 -17.36 5.00 35.25
N GLN A 524 -16.93 6.05 34.57
CA GLN A 524 -17.80 7.16 34.20
C GLN A 524 -18.91 6.73 33.25
N SER A 525 -18.57 5.94 32.22
CA SER A 525 -19.52 5.32 31.29
C SER A 525 -20.55 4.44 32.00
N GLN A 526 -20.11 3.64 32.98
CA GLN A 526 -20.99 2.72 33.73
C GLN A 526 -21.88 3.42 34.77
N SER A 527 -21.51 4.61 35.25
CA SER A 527 -22.24 5.35 36.29
C SER A 527 -23.31 6.31 35.74
N ALA A 528 -23.47 6.35 34.41
CA ALA A 528 -24.47 7.20 33.78
C ALA A 528 -25.90 6.74 34.10
N ASP A 529 -26.76 7.70 34.44
CA ASP A 529 -28.17 7.47 34.70
C ASP A 529 -28.89 6.94 33.43
N PRO A 530 -29.61 5.80 33.48
CA PRO A 530 -30.38 5.30 32.34
C PRO A 530 -31.38 6.31 31.77
N ALA A 531 -31.97 7.18 32.61
CA ALA A 531 -32.89 8.23 32.14
C ALA A 531 -32.17 9.22 31.21
N TRP A 532 -30.99 9.68 31.64
CA TRP A 532 -30.12 10.56 30.86
C TRP A 532 -29.73 9.94 29.52
N ILE A 533 -29.40 8.63 29.48
CA ILE A 533 -29.09 7.92 28.25
C ILE A 533 -30.29 7.90 27.29
N ASN A 534 -31.50 7.68 27.82
CA ASN A 534 -32.72 7.63 27.00
C ASN A 534 -33.05 9.00 26.39
N ASP A 535 -32.86 10.10 27.13
CA ASP A 535 -33.10 11.45 26.63
C ASP A 535 -32.19 11.78 25.42
N TRP A 536 -30.93 11.36 25.46
CA TRP A 536 -30.02 11.47 24.33
C TRP A 536 -30.41 10.59 23.16
N LYS A 537 -30.82 9.34 23.41
CA LYS A 537 -31.29 8.44 22.34
C LYS A 537 -32.52 9.02 21.62
N GLU A 538 -33.45 9.59 22.38
CA GLU A 538 -34.65 10.23 21.84
C GLU A 538 -34.27 11.42 20.96
N LEU A 539 -33.45 12.36 21.46
CA LEU A 539 -32.99 13.51 20.68
C LEU A 539 -32.30 13.07 19.38
N LEU A 540 -31.34 12.15 19.47
CA LEU A 540 -30.55 11.70 18.31
C LEU A 540 -31.39 10.94 17.29
N GLY A 541 -32.37 10.15 17.74
CA GLY A 541 -33.32 9.45 16.88
C GLY A 541 -34.26 10.39 16.12
N GLU A 542 -34.53 11.59 16.64
CA GLU A 542 -35.39 12.58 15.99
C GLU A 542 -34.66 13.48 14.99
N LEU A 543 -33.33 13.60 15.03
CA LEU A 543 -32.55 14.46 14.12
C LEU A 543 -32.78 14.17 12.62
N PRO A 544 -32.87 12.92 12.13
CA PRO A 544 -33.17 12.66 10.72
C PRO A 544 -34.57 13.14 10.30
N ALA A 545 -35.54 13.16 11.22
CA ALA A 545 -36.85 13.74 10.96
C ALA A 545 -36.77 15.27 10.95
N ALA A 546 -36.05 15.87 11.91
CA ALA A 546 -35.79 17.31 11.97
C ALA A 546 -35.13 17.83 10.70
N GLN A 547 -34.14 17.09 10.18
CA GLN A 547 -33.42 17.44 8.96
C GLN A 547 -34.34 17.43 7.73
N ARG A 548 -35.30 16.50 7.67
CA ARG A 548 -36.32 16.48 6.61
C ARG A 548 -37.27 17.68 6.72
N LEU A 549 -37.64 18.07 7.93
CA LEU A 549 -38.50 19.24 8.18
C LEU A 549 -37.79 20.56 7.84
N LEU A 550 -36.51 20.71 8.18
CA LEU A 550 -35.72 21.90 7.81
C LEU A 550 -35.56 22.08 6.30
N ASN A 551 -35.65 21.00 5.53
CA ASN A 551 -35.62 21.04 4.08
C ASN A 551 -37.01 21.36 3.46
N GLN A 552 -38.08 21.38 4.25
CA GLN A 552 -39.43 21.78 3.86
C GLN A 552 -39.65 23.28 4.14
N SER A 553 -40.67 23.91 3.53
CA SER A 553 -40.87 25.37 3.58
C SER A 553 -41.05 25.92 5.00
N HIS A 554 -40.49 27.12 5.26
CA HIS A 554 -40.47 27.79 6.58
C HIS A 554 -41.85 27.91 7.28
N GLU A 555 -42.95 28.04 6.53
CA GLU A 555 -44.29 28.21 7.11
C GLU A 555 -44.83 26.94 7.80
N GLU A 556 -44.45 25.74 7.35
CA GLU A 556 -44.89 24.47 7.95
C GLU A 556 -44.06 24.09 9.19
N PHE A 557 -42.89 24.70 9.36
CA PHE A 557 -41.94 24.36 10.41
C PHE A 557 -42.48 24.66 11.82
N ALA A 558 -43.06 25.85 12.02
CA ALA A 558 -43.52 26.30 13.34
C ALA A 558 -44.75 25.55 13.87
N ALA A 559 -45.60 25.03 12.98
CA ALA A 559 -46.83 24.32 13.35
C ALA A 559 -46.60 22.84 13.70
N ASN A 560 -45.39 22.32 13.49
CA ASN A 560 -45.11 20.89 13.62
C ASN A 560 -44.82 20.48 15.07
N ALA A 561 -45.59 19.53 15.61
CA ALA A 561 -45.42 19.01 16.97
C ALA A 561 -44.01 18.44 17.23
N SER A 562 -43.35 17.88 16.21
CA SER A 562 -41.98 17.36 16.34
C SER A 562 -40.96 18.48 16.57
N VAL A 563 -41.19 19.68 16.02
CA VAL A 563 -40.31 20.84 16.25
C VAL A 563 -40.40 21.29 17.71
N SER A 564 -41.61 21.41 18.27
CA SER A 564 -41.76 21.74 19.69
C SER A 564 -41.13 20.69 20.62
N ARG A 565 -41.22 19.40 20.25
CA ARG A 565 -40.60 18.31 21.02
C ARG A 565 -39.08 18.38 21.01
N ILE A 566 -38.45 18.50 19.85
CA ILE A 566 -36.98 18.61 19.72
C ILE A 566 -36.48 19.86 20.46
N ALA A 567 -37.17 21.00 20.32
CA ALA A 567 -36.82 22.21 21.06
C ALA A 567 -36.92 22.00 22.59
N GLY A 568 -37.96 21.30 23.05
CA GLY A 568 -38.12 20.91 24.45
C GLY A 568 -37.01 20.00 24.96
N GLN A 569 -36.57 19.03 24.15
CA GLN A 569 -35.44 18.15 24.48
C GLN A 569 -34.12 18.92 24.53
N ILE A 570 -33.83 19.76 23.54
CA ILE A 570 -32.62 20.62 23.54
C ILE A 570 -32.62 21.52 24.77
N ALA A 571 -33.77 22.11 25.12
CA ALA A 571 -33.89 22.96 26.30
C ALA A 571 -33.64 22.19 27.61
N THR A 572 -34.23 21.00 27.74
CA THR A 572 -34.07 20.13 28.92
C THR A 572 -32.62 19.70 29.09
N LEU A 573 -32.02 19.10 28.05
CA LEU A 573 -30.63 18.65 28.06
C LEU A 573 -29.66 19.82 28.28
N GLY A 574 -29.86 20.95 27.61
CA GLY A 574 -29.01 22.13 27.78
C GLY A 574 -29.08 22.74 29.18
N ALA A 575 -30.25 22.74 29.82
CA ALA A 575 -30.42 23.18 31.19
C ALA A 575 -29.76 22.22 32.19
N GLU A 576 -29.88 20.91 31.97
CA GLU A 576 -29.21 19.90 32.79
C GLU A 576 -27.68 19.99 32.68
N LEU A 577 -27.15 20.20 31.48
CA LEU A 577 -25.72 20.45 31.24
C LEU A 577 -25.21 21.72 31.92
N ALA A 578 -26.07 22.71 32.13
CA ALA A 578 -25.73 23.92 32.87
C ALA A 578 -25.72 23.69 34.39
N ALA A 579 -26.62 22.83 34.88
CA ALA A 579 -26.83 22.60 36.31
C ALA A 579 -25.87 21.54 36.90
N ARG A 580 -25.41 20.58 36.09
CA ARG A 580 -24.61 19.44 36.56
C ARG A 580 -23.21 19.45 35.95
N GLN A 581 -22.20 19.19 36.77
CA GLN A 581 -20.96 18.54 36.30
C GLN A 581 -21.25 17.04 36.15
N THR A 582 -22.11 16.67 35.20
CA THR A 582 -22.61 15.30 35.08
C THR A 582 -21.51 14.35 34.62
N PRO A 583 -21.48 13.10 35.14
CA PRO A 583 -20.69 12.04 34.53
C PRO A 583 -21.14 11.85 33.08
N LEU A 584 -20.17 11.69 32.21
CA LEU A 584 -20.35 11.58 30.78
C LEU A 584 -21.06 10.25 30.46
N PRO A 585 -22.09 10.24 29.60
CA PRO A 585 -22.82 9.02 29.25
C PRO A 585 -21.89 7.97 28.65
N PRO A 586 -22.33 6.70 28.62
CA PRO A 586 -21.62 5.66 27.88
C PRO A 586 -21.48 6.12 26.44
N VAL A 587 -20.41 5.69 25.78
CA VAL A 587 -20.16 5.96 24.36
C VAL A 587 -21.43 5.69 23.55
N LEU A 588 -22.15 6.76 23.24
CA LEU A 588 -23.52 6.72 22.73
C LEU A 588 -23.51 6.90 21.21
N PHE A 589 -22.53 6.35 20.51
CA PHE A 589 -22.38 6.55 19.06
C PHE A 589 -21.80 5.33 18.36
N LEU A 590 -22.38 4.18 18.66
CA LEU A 590 -22.36 3.03 17.77
C LEU A 590 -23.84 2.63 17.57
N GLU A 591 -24.47 3.30 16.60
CA GLU A 591 -25.48 2.74 15.69
C GLU A 591 -26.85 2.20 16.12
N GLU A 592 -27.30 2.28 17.39
CA GLU A 592 -28.70 1.85 17.68
C GLU A 592 -29.79 2.75 17.05
N THR A 593 -29.49 3.99 16.61
CA THR A 593 -30.52 4.98 16.21
C THR A 593 -30.54 5.38 14.73
N GLY A 594 -29.61 4.89 13.88
CA GLY A 594 -29.58 5.25 12.45
C GLY A 594 -29.27 6.72 12.14
N ALA A 595 -28.87 7.52 13.14
CA ALA A 595 -28.41 8.88 12.91
C ALA A 595 -26.96 8.84 12.37
N ALA A 596 -26.82 8.86 11.04
CA ALA A 596 -25.53 9.04 10.40
C ALA A 596 -24.82 10.28 10.98
N PRO A 597 -23.48 10.27 11.13
CA PRO A 597 -22.71 11.39 11.67
C PRO A 597 -23.10 12.76 11.10
N GLY A 598 -23.47 12.81 9.81
CA GLY A 598 -23.92 14.02 9.10
C GLY A 598 -25.22 14.67 9.61
N ASN A 599 -25.84 14.15 10.68
CA ASN A 599 -27.06 14.72 11.24
C ASN A 599 -26.82 15.65 12.45
N LEU A 600 -25.61 15.71 13.04
CA LEU A 600 -25.41 16.59 14.20
C LEU A 600 -25.48 18.08 13.82
N GLY A 601 -25.02 18.46 12.63
CA GLY A 601 -25.20 19.82 12.08
C GLY A 601 -26.67 20.29 12.01
N THR A 602 -27.63 19.36 12.08
CA THR A 602 -29.08 19.67 12.17
C THR A 602 -29.42 20.42 13.45
N ILE A 603 -28.73 20.17 14.57
CA ILE A 603 -29.00 20.82 15.86
C ILE A 603 -28.86 22.34 15.75
N GLY A 604 -27.79 22.83 15.12
CA GLY A 604 -27.55 24.26 14.95
C GLY A 604 -28.58 24.93 14.04
N ARG A 605 -28.87 24.34 12.88
CA ARG A 605 -29.88 24.88 11.94
C ARG A 605 -31.31 24.85 12.49
N PHE A 606 -31.62 23.79 13.24
CA PHE A 606 -32.88 23.66 13.96
C PHE A 606 -33.02 24.76 15.02
N ALA A 607 -32.00 24.94 15.85
CA ALA A 607 -31.99 25.95 16.90
C ALA A 607 -32.11 27.37 16.33
N GLN A 608 -31.44 27.66 15.21
CA GLN A 608 -31.58 28.92 14.48
C GLN A 608 -33.04 29.16 14.06
N SER A 609 -33.62 28.23 13.29
CA SER A 609 -34.99 28.37 12.76
C SER A 609 -36.03 28.53 13.87
N TYR A 610 -35.86 27.82 14.98
CA TYR A 610 -36.76 27.93 16.13
C TYR A 610 -36.57 29.24 16.92
N ALA A 611 -35.31 29.69 17.09
CA ALA A 611 -35.01 30.97 17.73
C ALA A 611 -35.53 32.16 16.92
N ASP A 612 -35.49 32.09 15.59
CA ASP A 612 -36.06 33.12 14.70
C ASP A 612 -37.57 33.22 14.89
N HIS A 613 -38.27 32.08 14.93
CA HIS A 613 -39.70 32.04 15.22
C HIS A 613 -40.02 32.66 16.59
N GLN A 614 -39.27 32.32 17.64
CA GLN A 614 -39.44 32.91 18.97
C GLN A 614 -39.16 34.42 18.99
N THR A 615 -38.15 34.86 18.24
CA THR A 615 -37.79 36.28 18.12
C THR A 615 -38.91 37.07 17.44
N ASN A 616 -39.47 36.54 16.35
CA ASN A 616 -40.61 37.14 15.65
C ASN A 616 -41.87 37.18 16.52
N ALA A 617 -42.01 36.24 17.47
CA ALA A 617 -43.08 36.24 18.47
C ALA A 617 -42.80 37.16 19.69
N GLY A 618 -41.72 37.94 19.69
CA GLY A 618 -41.32 38.81 20.80
C GLY A 618 -40.74 38.06 22.03
N GLN A 619 -40.48 36.76 21.90
CA GLN A 619 -39.97 35.89 22.97
C GLN A 619 -38.43 35.86 22.98
N HIS A 620 -37.78 37.03 22.94
CA HIS A 620 -36.31 37.15 22.78
C HIS A 620 -35.50 36.35 23.81
N ARG A 621 -35.94 36.30 25.06
CA ARG A 621 -35.25 35.52 26.11
C ARG A 621 -35.31 34.02 25.85
N GLN A 622 -36.44 33.51 25.33
CA GLN A 622 -36.56 32.09 25.00
C GLN A 622 -35.74 31.75 23.77
N ALA A 623 -35.72 32.61 22.74
CA ALA A 623 -34.87 32.48 21.57
C ALA A 623 -33.39 32.33 21.96
N TRP A 624 -32.90 33.21 22.84
CA TRP A 624 -31.53 33.13 23.36
C TRP A 624 -31.26 31.83 24.12
N GLN A 625 -32.17 31.40 25.00
CA GLN A 625 -32.00 30.14 25.74
C GLN A 625 -31.98 28.92 24.83
N THR A 626 -32.78 28.89 23.75
CA THR A 626 -32.72 27.84 22.73
C THR A 626 -31.33 27.75 22.12
N LEU A 627 -30.77 28.88 21.65
CA LEU A 627 -29.44 28.93 21.04
C LEU A 627 -28.36 28.54 22.05
N LEU A 628 -28.43 29.05 23.29
CA LEU A 628 -27.47 28.73 24.34
C LEU A 628 -27.46 27.24 24.69
N ASN A 629 -28.64 26.63 24.76
CA ASN A 629 -28.78 25.20 25.03
C ASN A 629 -28.30 24.35 23.86
N ALA A 630 -28.57 24.75 22.60
CA ALA A 630 -28.02 24.08 21.43
C ALA A 630 -26.48 24.14 21.37
N ALA A 631 -25.88 25.26 21.78
CA ALA A 631 -24.43 25.42 21.87
C ALA A 631 -23.83 24.50 22.95
N ARG A 632 -24.49 24.39 24.11
CA ARG A 632 -24.11 23.44 25.20
C ARG A 632 -24.21 21.98 24.74
N VAL A 633 -25.30 21.62 24.07
CA VAL A 633 -25.54 20.27 23.54
C VAL A 633 -24.48 19.90 22.50
N SER A 634 -24.24 20.76 21.50
CA SER A 634 -23.25 20.51 20.43
C SER A 634 -21.83 20.38 21.00
N ARG A 635 -21.50 21.24 21.96
CA ARG A 635 -20.23 21.17 22.69
C ARG A 635 -20.09 19.87 23.47
N PHE A 636 -21.13 19.46 24.20
CA PHE A 636 -21.11 18.21 24.93
C PHE A 636 -20.93 17.01 23.99
N LEU A 637 -21.64 16.99 22.86
CA LEU A 637 -21.51 15.94 21.84
C LEU A 637 -20.08 15.85 21.30
N SER A 638 -19.41 16.99 21.07
CA SER A 638 -18.00 17.01 20.67
C SER A 638 -17.07 16.29 21.68
N GLN A 639 -17.45 16.24 22.96
CA GLN A 639 -16.71 15.52 23.99
C GLN A 639 -17.11 14.05 24.12
N GLN A 640 -18.25 13.63 23.56
CA GLN A 640 -18.81 12.26 23.67
C GLN A 640 -18.53 11.37 22.47
N VAL A 641 -18.33 11.96 21.29
CA VAL A 641 -18.05 11.22 20.06
C VAL A 641 -16.71 10.48 20.12
N VAL A 642 -16.59 9.44 19.31
CA VAL A 642 -15.38 8.58 19.20
C VAL A 642 -14.78 8.57 17.80
N SER A 643 -15.39 9.33 16.89
CA SER A 643 -15.02 9.47 15.49
C SER A 643 -14.70 10.93 15.17
N TRP A 644 -13.79 11.14 14.23
CA TRP A 644 -13.46 12.49 13.77
C TRP A 644 -14.61 13.17 13.02
N VAL A 645 -15.40 12.45 12.23
CA VAL A 645 -16.58 13.03 11.56
C VAL A 645 -17.62 13.42 12.59
N GLY A 646 -17.95 12.56 13.56
CA GLY A 646 -18.85 12.95 14.66
C GLY A 646 -18.36 14.20 15.42
N TRP A 647 -17.04 14.33 15.61
CA TRP A 647 -16.44 15.52 16.24
C TRP A 647 -16.57 16.76 15.36
N GLN A 648 -16.24 16.65 14.08
CA GLN A 648 -16.37 17.73 13.11
C GLN A 648 -17.83 18.18 12.95
N GLU A 649 -18.76 17.25 12.88
CA GLU A 649 -20.20 17.51 12.80
C GLU A 649 -20.73 18.22 14.06
N SER A 650 -20.18 17.89 15.23
CA SER A 650 -20.45 18.62 16.47
C SER A 650 -19.90 20.05 16.43
N LEU A 651 -18.71 20.26 15.84
CA LEU A 651 -18.15 21.60 15.61
C LEU A 651 -19.00 22.39 14.61
N VAL A 652 -19.46 21.76 13.52
CA VAL A 652 -20.35 22.38 12.53
C VAL A 652 -21.66 22.82 13.20
N ALA A 653 -22.28 21.95 14.00
CA ALA A 653 -23.48 22.28 14.76
C ALA A 653 -23.26 23.47 15.72
N HIS A 654 -22.13 23.47 16.43
CA HIS A 654 -21.76 24.57 17.31
C HIS A 654 -21.54 25.88 16.54
N ASN A 655 -20.84 25.82 15.42
CA ASN A 655 -20.53 26.94 14.54
C ASN A 655 -21.79 27.58 13.97
N SER A 656 -22.71 26.76 13.43
CA SER A 656 -24.02 27.24 12.98
C SER A 656 -24.83 27.89 14.11
N THR A 657 -24.71 27.37 15.34
CA THR A 657 -25.35 27.99 16.51
C THR A 657 -24.72 29.34 16.86
N MET A 658 -23.39 29.48 16.76
CA MET A 658 -22.69 30.76 16.96
C MET A 658 -23.08 31.79 15.89
N ASP A 659 -23.22 31.37 14.63
CA ASP A 659 -23.75 32.22 13.55
C ASP A 659 -25.17 32.71 13.86
N ALA A 660 -26.06 31.81 14.28
CA ALA A 660 -27.43 32.17 14.66
C ALA A 660 -27.48 33.14 15.85
N MET A 661 -26.61 32.98 16.86
CA MET A 661 -26.48 33.92 17.97
C MET A 661 -26.06 35.31 17.51
N ARG A 662 -25.13 35.41 16.56
CA ARG A 662 -24.72 36.70 15.97
C ARG A 662 -25.88 37.35 15.24
N GLU A 663 -26.58 36.60 14.39
CA GLU A 663 -27.72 37.10 13.64
C GLU A 663 -28.83 37.62 14.58
N TRP A 664 -29.21 36.80 15.57
CA TRP A 664 -30.15 37.16 16.62
C TRP A 664 -29.76 38.47 17.34
N ALA A 665 -28.48 38.62 17.70
CA ALA A 665 -27.98 39.82 18.38
C ALA A 665 -28.13 41.11 17.56
N THR A 666 -28.11 41.01 16.23
CA THR A 666 -28.28 42.16 15.33
C THR A 666 -29.74 42.57 15.10
N ASN A 667 -30.70 41.81 15.62
CA ASN A 667 -32.11 42.19 15.55
C ASN A 667 -32.41 43.34 16.53
N LEU A 668 -32.87 44.47 16.01
CA LEU A 668 -33.14 45.71 16.75
C LEU A 668 -34.23 45.55 17.82
N ASP A 669 -35.14 44.58 17.65
CA ASP A 669 -36.25 44.34 18.57
C ASP A 669 -35.83 43.66 19.87
N VAL A 670 -34.65 43.03 19.90
CA VAL A 670 -34.12 42.40 21.12
C VAL A 670 -33.92 43.50 22.18
N PRO A 671 -34.31 43.31 23.45
CA PRO A 671 -34.01 44.30 24.50
C PRO A 671 -32.54 44.30 24.95
N THR A 672 -31.99 45.47 25.35
CA THR A 672 -30.59 45.63 25.77
C THR A 672 -30.22 44.80 27.00
N ASP A 673 -31.13 44.66 27.97
CA ASP A 673 -30.92 43.84 29.18
C ASP A 673 -30.82 42.33 28.85
N VAL A 674 -31.53 41.88 27.82
CA VAL A 674 -31.42 40.51 27.30
C VAL A 674 -30.07 40.30 26.64
N LEU A 675 -29.57 41.26 25.85
CA LEU A 675 -28.21 41.19 25.28
C LEU A 675 -27.11 41.19 26.35
N GLN A 676 -27.22 42.03 27.39
CA GLN A 676 -26.25 42.02 28.50
C GLN A 676 -26.23 40.69 29.25
N THR A 677 -27.40 40.05 29.39
CA THR A 677 -27.50 38.69 29.95
C THR A 677 -26.85 37.67 29.02
N ALA A 678 -27.07 37.79 27.71
CA ALA A 678 -26.45 36.93 26.70
C ALA A 678 -24.92 37.02 26.71
N VAL A 679 -24.34 38.22 26.85
CA VAL A 679 -22.88 38.41 26.98
C VAL A 679 -22.33 37.63 28.18
N ARG A 680 -22.96 37.75 29.36
CA ARG A 680 -22.52 37.05 30.58
C ARG A 680 -22.65 35.53 30.48
N GLU A 681 -23.76 35.06 29.93
CA GLU A 681 -23.99 33.61 29.76
C GLU A 681 -23.03 33.01 28.72
N LEU A 682 -22.73 33.71 27.62
CA LEU A 682 -21.78 33.23 26.62
C LEU A 682 -20.33 33.24 27.13
N GLN A 683 -19.94 34.23 27.95
CA GLN A 683 -18.65 34.24 28.64
C GLN A 683 -18.48 33.00 29.53
N SER A 684 -19.53 32.60 30.26
CA SER A 684 -19.50 31.37 31.06
C SER A 684 -19.30 30.12 30.20
N LEU A 685 -19.91 30.09 29.00
CA LEU A 685 -19.77 28.97 28.07
C LEU A 685 -18.35 28.90 27.46
N GLN A 686 -17.65 30.03 27.30
CA GLN A 686 -16.29 30.10 26.74
C GLN A 686 -15.20 29.54 27.66
N GLN A 687 -15.42 29.51 28.97
CA GLN A 687 -14.42 29.04 29.94
C GLN A 687 -14.03 27.57 29.77
N GLN A 688 -14.83 26.82 29.04
CA GLN A 688 -14.51 25.46 28.66
C GLN A 688 -14.08 25.52 27.17
N PRO A 689 -12.93 25.00 26.74
CA PRO A 689 -12.61 24.89 25.32
C PRO A 689 -13.18 23.58 24.73
N MET A 690 -13.62 23.60 23.46
CA MET A 690 -13.78 22.35 22.71
C MET A 690 -12.37 21.85 22.36
N VAL A 691 -12.06 20.60 22.72
CA VAL A 691 -10.77 19.96 22.48
C VAL A 691 -11.00 18.56 21.96
N ALA A 692 -10.19 18.11 21.01
CA ALA A 692 -10.25 16.75 20.47
C ALA A 692 -9.79 15.70 21.50
N THR A 693 -9.12 16.10 22.57
CA THR A 693 -8.59 15.23 23.64
C THR A 693 -9.64 14.28 24.20
N SER A 694 -10.81 14.78 24.59
CA SER A 694 -11.87 13.93 25.15
C SER A 694 -12.41 12.90 24.15
N MET A 695 -12.51 13.26 22.86
CA MET A 695 -12.89 12.33 21.80
C MET A 695 -11.81 11.24 21.63
N LEU A 696 -10.54 11.62 21.59
CA LEU A 696 -9.41 10.68 21.44
C LEU A 696 -9.30 9.71 22.61
N GLU A 697 -9.48 10.20 23.84
CA GLU A 697 -9.51 9.37 25.06
C GLU A 697 -10.63 8.34 25.01
N ARG A 698 -11.84 8.74 24.60
CA ARG A 698 -12.97 7.83 24.47
C ARG A 698 -12.77 6.82 23.36
N ARG A 699 -12.30 7.29 22.20
CA ARG A 699 -11.96 6.43 21.07
C ARG A 699 -10.97 5.35 21.50
N TYR A 700 -9.94 5.72 22.25
CA TYR A 700 -8.99 4.77 22.80
C TYR A 700 -9.63 3.71 23.68
N VAL A 701 -10.53 4.10 24.60
CA VAL A 701 -11.27 3.15 25.46
C VAL A 701 -12.13 2.19 24.64
N VAL A 702 -12.88 2.68 23.65
CA VAL A 702 -13.70 1.84 22.75
C VAL A 702 -12.84 0.84 22.00
N MET A 703 -11.76 1.31 21.38
CA MET A 703 -10.85 0.46 20.61
C MET A 703 -10.22 -0.61 21.48
N ARG A 704 -9.85 -0.25 22.70
CA ARG A 704 -9.30 -1.17 23.67
C ARG A 704 -10.33 -2.21 24.13
N GLN A 705 -11.57 -1.82 24.37
CA GLN A 705 -12.68 -2.74 24.68
C GLN A 705 -12.93 -3.76 23.58
N LEU A 706 -12.93 -3.31 22.31
CA LEU A 706 -13.07 -4.18 21.14
C LEU A 706 -11.90 -5.17 21.01
N LEU A 707 -10.65 -4.68 21.18
CA LEU A 707 -9.44 -5.53 21.12
C LEU A 707 -9.39 -6.55 22.27
N GLU A 708 -9.76 -6.12 23.46
CA GLU A 708 -9.77 -6.95 24.67
C GLU A 708 -11.01 -7.85 24.76
N GLN A 709 -11.98 -7.67 23.86
CA GLN A 709 -13.26 -8.40 23.82
C GLN A 709 -14.02 -8.31 25.14
N ARG A 710 -14.09 -7.10 25.71
CA ARG A 710 -14.77 -6.84 26.99
C ARG A 710 -15.46 -5.48 27.01
N GLY A 711 -16.44 -5.35 27.89
CA GLY A 711 -17.12 -4.09 28.15
C GLY A 711 -18.18 -3.72 27.11
N PRO A 712 -18.84 -2.55 27.28
CA PRO A 712 -20.03 -2.19 26.51
C PRO A 712 -19.81 -2.11 25.00
N ALA A 713 -18.64 -1.65 24.54
CA ALA A 713 -18.36 -1.56 23.10
C ALA A 713 -18.27 -2.94 22.43
N TRP A 714 -17.70 -3.93 23.13
CA TRP A 714 -17.65 -5.32 22.64
C TRP A 714 -19.04 -5.96 22.65
N GLU A 715 -19.79 -5.83 23.75
CA GLU A 715 -21.15 -6.37 23.86
C GLU A 715 -22.10 -5.77 22.81
N TRP A 716 -21.91 -4.49 22.47
CA TRP A 716 -22.60 -3.87 21.36
C TRP A 716 -22.19 -4.47 20.02
N ALA A 717 -20.88 -4.55 19.74
CA ALA A 717 -20.38 -5.08 18.47
C ALA A 717 -20.78 -6.55 18.26
N GLU A 718 -20.82 -7.34 19.33
CA GLU A 718 -21.31 -8.72 19.31
C GLU A 718 -22.80 -8.79 18.94
N ARG A 719 -23.64 -7.91 19.50
CA ARG A 719 -25.08 -7.83 19.17
C ARG A 719 -25.34 -7.39 17.72
N GLU A 720 -24.62 -6.38 17.22
CA GLU A 720 -24.82 -5.82 15.87
C GLU A 720 -24.05 -6.56 14.76
N SER A 721 -23.12 -7.46 15.10
CA SER A 721 -22.35 -8.26 14.13
C SER A 721 -23.20 -9.16 13.22
N ALA A 722 -24.50 -9.32 13.50
CA ALA A 722 -25.46 -9.89 12.57
C ALA A 722 -25.62 -9.07 11.26
N GLY A 723 -25.21 -7.79 11.24
CA GLY A 723 -25.25 -6.91 10.07
C GLY A 723 -23.92 -6.23 9.69
N GLN A 724 -22.99 -6.04 10.63
CA GLN A 724 -21.71 -5.35 10.39
C GLN A 724 -20.47 -6.24 10.62
N SER A 725 -20.33 -7.29 9.81
CA SER A 725 -19.26 -8.28 9.95
C SER A 725 -17.85 -7.74 9.71
N LEU A 726 -17.68 -6.66 8.94
CA LEU A 726 -16.37 -6.22 8.45
C LEU A 726 -15.44 -5.68 9.54
N LEU A 727 -15.95 -4.89 10.48
CA LEU A 727 -15.13 -4.33 11.56
C LEU A 727 -14.72 -5.42 12.55
N LEU A 728 -15.69 -6.22 13.00
CA LEU A 728 -15.43 -7.33 13.92
C LEU A 728 -14.51 -8.37 13.28
N ASP A 729 -14.73 -8.72 11.99
CA ASP A 729 -13.80 -9.56 11.25
C ASP A 729 -12.43 -8.90 11.14
N ALA A 730 -12.30 -7.61 10.87
CA ALA A 730 -10.98 -6.97 10.79
C ALA A 730 -10.24 -7.00 12.15
N VAL A 731 -10.93 -6.73 13.26
CA VAL A 731 -10.36 -6.75 14.62
C VAL A 731 -9.99 -8.18 15.02
N VAL A 732 -10.92 -9.12 14.85
CA VAL A 732 -10.74 -10.53 15.21
C VAL A 732 -9.74 -11.20 14.28
N THR A 733 -9.79 -10.95 12.98
CA THR A 733 -8.83 -11.45 11.98
C THR A 733 -7.45 -10.84 12.23
N ALA A 734 -7.32 -9.55 12.53
CA ALA A 734 -6.03 -8.97 12.93
C ALA A 734 -5.51 -9.59 14.22
N GLY A 735 -6.35 -9.73 15.26
CA GLY A 735 -5.97 -10.33 16.53
C GLY A 735 -5.62 -11.82 16.43
N THR A 736 -6.33 -12.57 15.59
CA THR A 736 -6.13 -14.02 15.37
C THR A 736 -4.95 -14.29 14.43
N LEU A 737 -4.79 -13.52 13.34
CA LEU A 737 -3.68 -13.64 12.40
C LEU A 737 -2.35 -13.21 12.99
N THR A 738 -2.32 -12.13 13.77
CA THR A 738 -1.09 -11.68 14.44
C THR A 738 -0.76 -12.54 15.65
N GLY A 739 -1.78 -13.15 16.28
CA GLY A 739 -1.67 -13.93 17.51
C GLY A 739 -1.23 -13.09 18.71
N ASP A 740 -1.30 -11.77 18.63
CA ASP A 740 -0.63 -10.85 19.56
C ASP A 740 -1.50 -9.65 19.92
N LYS A 741 -2.59 -9.92 20.66
CA LYS A 741 -3.47 -8.90 21.24
C LYS A 741 -2.68 -7.85 22.05
N ALA A 742 -1.60 -8.26 22.73
CA ALA A 742 -0.77 -7.38 23.54
C ALA A 742 -0.02 -6.34 22.68
N ARG A 743 0.50 -6.75 21.51
CA ARG A 743 1.13 -5.82 20.56
C ARG A 743 0.12 -4.84 19.96
N LEU A 744 -1.05 -5.31 19.53
CA LEU A 744 -2.10 -4.42 19.00
C LEU A 744 -2.50 -3.37 20.04
N ARG A 745 -2.59 -3.79 21.30
CA ARG A 745 -2.78 -2.89 22.44
C ARG A 745 -1.62 -1.89 22.59
N GLY A 746 -0.37 -2.34 22.59
CA GLY A 746 0.79 -1.44 22.70
C GLY A 746 0.88 -0.41 21.55
N LEU A 747 0.51 -0.81 20.33
CA LEU A 747 0.42 0.11 19.19
C LEU A 747 -0.71 1.13 19.36
N LEU A 748 -1.87 0.67 19.83
CA LEU A 748 -2.99 1.57 20.16
C LEU A 748 -2.62 2.55 21.28
N ASP A 749 -1.93 2.08 22.32
CA ASP A 749 -1.44 2.88 23.45
C ASP A 749 -0.48 3.95 22.94
N TYR A 750 0.52 3.58 22.14
CA TYR A 750 1.46 4.54 21.55
C TYR A 750 0.75 5.55 20.64
N ALA A 751 -0.11 5.09 19.71
CA ALA A 751 -0.78 5.96 18.75
C ALA A 751 -1.66 6.99 19.46
N THR A 752 -2.32 6.57 20.54
CA THR A 752 -3.14 7.44 21.39
C THR A 752 -2.27 8.42 22.16
N ALA A 753 -1.18 7.96 22.79
CA ALA A 753 -0.24 8.82 23.50
C ALA A 753 0.29 9.94 22.59
N ALA A 754 0.73 9.59 21.39
CA ALA A 754 1.22 10.55 20.40
C ALA A 754 0.13 11.54 19.94
N ALA A 755 -1.11 11.08 19.76
CA ALA A 755 -2.22 11.96 19.37
C ALA A 755 -2.57 12.95 20.49
N LEU A 756 -2.59 12.50 21.74
CA LEU A 756 -2.87 13.32 22.92
C LEU A 756 -1.76 14.36 23.16
N ASP A 757 -0.49 13.95 23.08
CA ASP A 757 0.68 14.83 23.22
C ASP A 757 0.71 15.89 22.10
N SER A 758 0.32 15.51 20.87
CA SER A 758 0.26 16.46 19.76
C SER A 758 -0.78 17.57 19.92
N ASN A 759 -1.89 17.32 20.63
CA ASN A 759 -2.93 18.33 20.85
C ASN A 759 -2.48 19.45 21.82
N GLU A 760 -1.51 19.17 22.69
CA GLU A 760 -0.88 20.20 23.54
C GLU A 760 0.21 20.98 22.78
N VAL A 761 0.87 20.36 21.81
CA VAL A 761 2.03 20.91 21.07
C VAL A 761 1.67 21.60 19.74
N LEU A 762 0.52 21.26 19.13
CA LEU A 762 0.02 21.86 17.88
C LEU A 762 -0.17 23.40 17.90
N PRO A 763 -0.52 24.06 19.01
CA PRO A 763 -0.60 25.52 19.05
C PRO A 763 0.74 26.21 18.79
N ASP A 764 1.87 25.67 19.26
CA ASP A 764 3.18 26.33 19.16
C ASP A 764 3.95 26.03 17.88
N PHE A 765 3.68 24.91 17.20
CA PHE A 765 4.46 24.48 16.03
C PHE A 765 4.38 25.40 14.80
N ARG A 766 3.37 26.28 14.71
CA ARG A 766 3.24 27.30 13.65
C ARG A 766 3.71 28.70 14.07
N ALA A 767 4.12 28.90 15.32
CA ALA A 767 4.74 30.15 15.76
C ALA A 767 6.10 30.41 15.09
N SER A 768 6.60 29.46 14.28
CA SER A 768 7.85 29.54 13.55
C SER A 768 7.68 29.69 12.02
N ALA A 769 6.66 30.41 11.55
CA ALA A 769 6.62 30.83 10.14
C ALA A 769 7.86 31.68 9.76
N ASP A 770 8.53 32.32 10.72
CA ASP A 770 9.87 32.93 10.54
C ASP A 770 11.02 31.90 10.42
N HIS A 771 10.80 30.61 10.72
CA HIS A 771 11.73 29.49 10.50
C HIS A 771 11.58 28.79 9.15
N LEU A 772 10.67 29.21 8.27
CA LEU A 772 10.63 28.72 6.89
C LEU A 772 11.93 29.00 6.10
N ASN A 773 12.84 29.82 6.64
CA ASN A 773 14.18 30.05 6.10
C ASN A 773 15.34 29.32 6.79
N ARG A 774 15.12 28.52 7.85
CA ARG A 774 16.21 27.79 8.52
C ARG A 774 16.01 26.28 8.48
N SER A 775 16.93 25.67 7.73
CA SER A 775 17.51 24.34 7.94
C SER A 775 16.66 23.12 7.53
N ALA A 776 17.18 22.37 6.55
CA ALA A 776 16.73 21.04 6.18
C ALA A 776 16.87 20.01 7.32
N GLU A 777 17.46 20.40 8.46
CA GLU A 777 17.61 19.60 9.67
C GLU A 777 16.33 19.63 10.52
N ASP A 778 15.64 20.77 10.58
CA ASP A 778 14.36 20.95 11.29
C ASP A 778 13.22 20.27 10.51
N ALA A 779 13.28 20.31 9.18
CA ALA A 779 12.42 19.48 8.32
C ALA A 779 12.69 17.98 8.53
N ARG A 780 13.93 17.60 8.86
CA ARG A 780 14.32 16.21 9.16
C ARG A 780 13.86 15.77 10.53
N GLU A 781 13.83 16.67 11.51
CA GLU A 781 13.34 16.41 12.86
C GLU A 781 11.81 16.36 12.89
N THR A 782 11.13 17.26 12.16
CA THR A 782 9.69 17.22 11.89
C THR A 782 9.30 15.95 11.13
N PHE A 783 10.11 15.53 10.17
CA PHE A 783 9.96 14.27 9.45
C PHE A 783 10.19 13.06 10.35
N ASN A 784 11.19 13.06 11.24
CA ASN A 784 11.42 11.97 12.20
C ASN A 784 10.28 11.86 13.24
N PHE A 785 9.70 12.98 13.64
CA PHE A 785 8.55 13.05 14.54
C PHE A 785 7.25 12.54 13.86
N GLN A 786 6.98 12.95 12.62
CA GLN A 786 5.88 12.39 11.83
C GLN A 786 6.10 10.92 11.43
N LEU A 787 7.36 10.50 11.23
CA LEU A 787 7.76 9.11 10.95
C LEU A 787 7.54 8.23 12.18
N ALA A 788 7.75 8.75 13.40
CA ALA A 788 7.39 8.07 14.64
C ALA A 788 5.85 7.95 14.80
N ARG A 789 5.10 8.98 14.43
CA ARG A 789 3.62 9.01 14.40
C ARG A 789 3.01 8.09 13.32
N ALA A 790 3.68 7.90 12.19
CA ALA A 790 3.28 6.97 11.12
C ALA A 790 3.69 5.52 11.40
N ALA A 791 4.89 5.30 11.96
CA ALA A 791 5.36 3.99 12.40
C ALA A 791 4.50 3.39 13.53
N ALA A 792 3.85 4.25 14.31
CA ALA A 792 2.86 3.87 15.31
C ALA A 792 1.53 3.34 14.76
N SER A 793 1.15 3.76 13.56
CA SER A 793 -0.23 3.68 13.08
C SER A 793 -0.43 2.78 11.85
N THR A 794 0.62 2.37 11.10
CA THR A 794 0.38 1.90 9.70
C THR A 794 1.13 0.66 9.20
N ALA A 795 1.27 -0.42 9.98
CA ALA A 795 1.68 -1.71 9.38
C ALA A 795 0.95 -2.97 9.86
N LEU A 796 0.34 -2.97 11.05
CA LEU A 796 -0.21 -4.19 11.66
C LEU A 796 -1.59 -4.05 12.28
N VAL A 797 -2.08 -2.83 12.43
CA VAL A 797 -3.48 -2.54 12.71
C VAL A 797 -4.09 -2.22 11.34
N PRO A 798 -5.01 -3.03 10.81
CA PRO A 798 -5.69 -2.73 9.55
C PRO A 798 -6.12 -1.26 9.52
N PRO A 799 -5.91 -0.51 8.42
CA PRO A 799 -6.35 0.88 8.31
C PRO A 799 -7.80 1.04 8.74
N GLN A 800 -8.64 0.04 8.46
CA GLN A 800 -10.05 -0.02 8.85
C GLN A 800 -10.30 0.12 10.37
N LEU A 801 -9.35 -0.29 11.23
CA LEU A 801 -9.41 -0.07 12.68
C LEU A 801 -9.08 1.40 13.05
N PHE A 802 -8.22 2.07 12.29
CA PHE A 802 -7.92 3.50 12.48
C PHE A 802 -8.79 4.42 11.60
N SER A 803 -9.51 3.89 10.63
CA SER A 803 -10.51 4.53 9.79
C SER A 803 -11.91 4.04 10.15
N PHE A 804 -12.26 4.19 11.43
CA PHE A 804 -13.67 4.30 11.83
C PHE A 804 -14.41 5.38 11.02
N ASP A 805 -13.67 6.27 10.34
CA ASP A 805 -14.16 7.15 9.30
C ASP A 805 -13.47 6.87 7.96
N PRO A 806 -14.14 6.19 7.00
CA PRO A 806 -13.66 6.13 5.61
C PRO A 806 -13.58 7.52 4.96
N TYR A 807 -14.16 8.55 5.57
CA TYR A 807 -14.13 9.92 5.09
C TYR A 807 -12.79 10.64 5.34
N LEU A 808 -12.02 10.24 6.36
CA LEU A 808 -10.71 10.86 6.62
C LEU A 808 -9.65 10.52 5.56
N GLU A 809 -9.78 9.40 4.85
CA GLU A 809 -8.85 9.06 3.77
C GLU A 809 -8.92 10.07 2.60
N ASN A 810 -10.03 10.80 2.46
CA ASN A 810 -10.20 11.81 1.40
C ASN A 810 -10.07 13.26 1.88
N TYR A 811 -10.21 13.53 3.18
CA TYR A 811 -10.12 14.87 3.76
C TYR A 811 -8.93 14.91 4.70
N GLY A 812 -7.78 15.38 4.20
CA GLY A 812 -6.51 15.38 4.94
C GLY A 812 -6.59 16.09 6.30
N ASP A 813 -5.65 15.75 7.19
CA ASP A 813 -5.53 16.24 8.57
C ASP A 813 -5.71 17.77 8.73
N ASP A 814 -5.40 18.55 7.69
CA ASP A 814 -5.54 20.01 7.66
C ASP A 814 -6.97 20.50 7.98
N TYR A 815 -8.00 19.76 7.56
CA TYR A 815 -9.41 20.17 7.77
C TYR A 815 -9.83 20.15 9.25
N THR A 816 -9.22 19.28 10.06
CA THR A 816 -9.60 19.11 11.48
C THR A 816 -9.06 20.24 12.35
N VAL A 817 -7.80 20.63 12.13
CA VAL A 817 -7.15 21.75 12.82
C VAL A 817 -7.82 23.06 12.44
N GLU A 818 -8.13 23.25 11.16
CA GLU A 818 -8.86 24.42 10.67
C GLU A 818 -10.23 24.55 11.33
N SER A 819 -11.01 23.46 11.37
CA SER A 819 -12.34 23.45 11.99
C SER A 819 -12.31 23.85 13.47
N LEU A 820 -11.26 23.46 14.21
CA LEU A 820 -11.08 23.84 15.61
C LEU A 820 -10.81 25.34 15.78
N HIS A 821 -9.84 25.87 15.02
CA HIS A 821 -9.50 27.29 15.04
C HIS A 821 -10.70 28.14 14.60
N MET A 822 -11.37 27.73 13.53
CA MET A 822 -12.60 28.32 13.05
C MET A 822 -13.64 28.40 14.17
N SER A 823 -13.88 27.28 14.86
CA SER A 823 -14.89 27.23 15.90
C SER A 823 -14.60 28.16 17.07
N ARG A 824 -13.34 28.22 17.54
CA ARG A 824 -12.94 29.17 18.59
C ARG A 824 -13.04 30.62 18.12
N THR A 825 -12.58 30.92 16.90
CA THR A 825 -12.72 32.26 16.30
C THR A 825 -14.19 32.65 16.20
N GLN A 826 -15.07 31.77 15.75
CA GLN A 826 -16.51 32.04 15.71
C GLN A 826 -17.09 32.25 17.12
N GLN A 827 -16.69 31.47 18.11
CA GLN A 827 -17.16 31.66 19.48
C GLN A 827 -16.75 33.03 20.04
N ASN A 828 -15.49 33.42 19.83
CA ASN A 828 -14.94 34.71 20.25
C ASN A 828 -15.58 35.88 19.52
N ALA A 829 -15.75 35.77 18.20
CA ALA A 829 -16.44 36.78 17.40
C ALA A 829 -17.89 37.00 17.83
N THR A 830 -18.61 35.93 18.19
CA THR A 830 -20.00 36.03 18.70
C THR A 830 -20.06 36.87 19.97
N LEU A 831 -19.14 36.64 20.91
CA LEU A 831 -19.07 37.43 22.14
C LEU A 831 -18.77 38.91 21.86
N ILE A 832 -17.83 39.19 20.95
CA ILE A 832 -17.47 40.55 20.56
C ILE A 832 -18.67 41.25 19.89
N VAL A 833 -19.37 40.57 18.97
CA VAL A 833 -20.57 41.09 18.28
C VAL A 833 -21.69 41.42 19.28
N LEU A 834 -21.97 40.52 20.23
CA LEU A 834 -22.95 40.78 21.29
C LEU A 834 -22.59 42.02 22.12
N ALA A 835 -21.32 42.14 22.54
CA ALA A 835 -20.85 43.30 23.30
C ALA A 835 -20.91 44.61 22.50
N LEU A 836 -20.59 44.57 21.20
CA LEU A 836 -20.71 45.71 20.29
C LEU A 836 -22.17 46.16 20.13
N GLN A 837 -23.10 45.21 20.05
CA GLN A 837 -24.53 45.51 19.97
C GLN A 837 -25.08 46.13 21.26
N VAL A 838 -24.65 45.64 22.43
CA VAL A 838 -24.95 46.28 23.72
C VAL A 838 -24.42 47.72 23.75
N TRP A 839 -23.17 47.91 23.36
CA TRP A 839 -22.55 49.24 23.34
C TRP A 839 -23.30 50.21 22.43
N HIS A 840 -23.61 49.80 21.19
CA HIS A 840 -24.33 50.62 20.22
C HIS A 840 -25.68 51.10 20.76
N ARG A 841 -26.43 50.21 21.42
CA ARG A 841 -27.74 50.55 21.99
C ARG A 841 -27.67 51.49 23.19
N GLU A 842 -26.59 51.42 23.96
CA GLU A 842 -26.38 52.31 25.10
C GLU A 842 -25.88 53.70 24.68
N HIS A 843 -25.09 53.79 23.61
CA HIS A 843 -24.36 55.02 23.24
C HIS A 843 -24.81 55.64 21.91
N GLY A 844 -25.68 54.98 21.15
CA GLY A 844 -26.15 55.40 19.82
C GLY A 844 -25.10 55.25 18.70
N GLN A 845 -23.90 54.76 19.03
CA GLN A 845 -22.79 54.53 18.10
C GLN A 845 -21.93 53.36 18.57
N PHE A 846 -21.30 52.65 17.63
CA PHE A 846 -20.30 51.63 17.94
C PHE A 846 -19.03 52.26 18.55
N PRO A 847 -18.28 51.53 19.41
CA PRO A 847 -17.04 52.05 19.98
C PRO A 847 -16.00 52.25 18.87
N GLN A 848 -15.14 53.26 19.02
CA GLN A 848 -14.08 53.56 18.06
C GLN A 848 -12.97 52.50 18.11
N HIS A 849 -12.76 51.87 19.27
CA HIS A 849 -11.77 50.81 19.46
C HIS A 849 -12.36 49.62 20.24
N LEU A 850 -12.00 48.39 19.86
CA LEU A 850 -12.46 47.17 20.54
C LEU A 850 -12.02 47.10 22.02
N SER A 851 -10.94 47.78 22.40
CA SER A 851 -10.47 47.85 23.79
C SER A 851 -11.50 48.47 24.73
N GLN A 852 -12.36 49.36 24.24
CA GLN A 852 -13.40 50.02 25.04
C GLN A 852 -14.45 49.03 25.56
N LEU A 853 -14.63 47.89 24.89
CA LEU A 853 -15.52 46.82 25.36
C LEU A 853 -15.02 46.20 26.67
N THR A 854 -13.71 46.15 26.88
CA THR A 854 -13.09 45.56 28.08
C THR A 854 -13.22 46.44 29.33
N GLU A 855 -13.57 47.73 29.16
CA GLU A 855 -13.75 48.64 30.28
C GLU A 855 -15.07 48.37 31.04
N ARG A 856 -16.05 47.72 30.39
CA ARG A 856 -17.42 47.61 30.94
C ARG A 856 -18.16 46.31 30.65
N LEU A 857 -17.95 45.68 29.50
CA LEU A 857 -18.76 44.54 29.04
C LEU A 857 -18.00 43.22 28.99
N LEU A 858 -16.70 43.27 28.69
CA LEU A 858 -15.82 42.12 28.58
C LEU A 858 -14.76 42.12 29.68
N VAL A 859 -14.36 40.94 30.14
CA VAL A 859 -13.23 40.79 31.10
C VAL A 859 -11.91 41.08 30.37
N ASP A 860 -11.76 40.50 29.18
CA ASP A 860 -10.65 40.68 28.26
C ASP A 860 -11.18 40.66 26.81
N LEU A 861 -10.37 41.16 25.87
CA LEU A 861 -10.71 41.04 24.46
C LEU A 861 -10.25 39.65 23.97
N PRO A 862 -11.16 38.73 23.60
CA PRO A 862 -10.76 37.39 23.17
C PRO A 862 -9.86 37.47 21.94
N GLN A 863 -8.86 36.59 21.84
CA GLN A 863 -7.96 36.57 20.68
C GLN A 863 -8.60 35.93 19.44
N ASP A 864 -8.18 36.33 18.24
CA ASP A 864 -8.54 35.62 17.01
C ASP A 864 -7.64 34.39 16.82
N HIS A 865 -8.21 33.20 17.02
CA HIS A 865 -7.47 31.94 16.94
C HIS A 865 -7.08 31.52 15.52
N MET A 866 -7.74 32.06 14.48
CA MET A 866 -7.43 31.77 13.09
C MET A 866 -6.21 32.56 12.60
N SER A 867 -6.11 33.84 12.96
CA SER A 867 -5.01 34.71 12.56
C SER A 867 -3.88 34.83 13.59
N ARG A 868 -4.11 34.38 14.84
CA ARG A 868 -3.23 34.60 16.01
C ARG A 868 -2.93 36.07 16.31
N GLY A 869 -3.65 36.99 15.67
CA GLY A 869 -3.45 38.43 15.72
C GLY A 869 -4.65 39.19 16.28
N ALA A 870 -4.63 40.51 16.11
CA ALA A 870 -5.76 41.36 16.45
C ALA A 870 -6.90 41.19 15.45
N TRP A 871 -8.14 41.32 15.94
CA TRP A 871 -9.32 41.41 15.08
C TRP A 871 -9.25 42.63 14.18
N GLY A 872 -9.70 42.46 12.94
CA GLY A 872 -10.01 43.59 12.10
C GLY A 872 -11.34 44.20 12.49
N TYR A 873 -11.41 45.53 12.57
CA TYR A 873 -12.61 46.23 13.02
C TYR A 873 -12.75 47.59 12.34
N ALA A 874 -13.94 47.87 11.79
CA ALA A 874 -14.31 49.11 11.14
C ALA A 874 -15.70 49.56 11.66
N PRO A 875 -15.75 50.41 12.69
CA PRO A 875 -17.00 50.81 13.36
C PRO A 875 -17.97 51.58 12.45
N GLU A 876 -17.44 52.34 11.49
CA GLU A 876 -18.21 53.09 10.48
C GLU A 876 -18.35 52.32 9.17
N GLY A 877 -17.88 51.07 9.14
CA GLY A 877 -17.82 50.24 7.94
C GLY A 877 -16.70 50.61 6.97
N LEU A 878 -16.66 49.88 5.86
CA LEU A 878 -15.67 50.10 4.80
C LEU A 878 -16.15 51.21 3.85
N PRO A 879 -15.25 52.01 3.26
CA PRO A 879 -15.62 53.11 2.36
C PRO A 879 -16.19 52.65 1.01
N ALA A 880 -16.13 51.35 0.72
CA ALA A 880 -16.64 50.72 -0.50
C ALA A 880 -17.30 49.38 -0.16
N PRO A 881 -18.25 48.91 -0.98
CA PRO A 881 -18.86 47.61 -0.75
C PRO A 881 -17.83 46.48 -0.89
N LEU A 882 -17.93 45.48 -0.02
CA LEU A 882 -17.06 44.30 0.01
C LEU A 882 -17.84 43.07 -0.44
N LEU A 883 -17.37 42.39 -1.49
CA LEU A 883 -17.89 41.09 -1.90
C LEU A 883 -17.30 40.02 -0.97
N ALA A 884 -18.07 39.62 0.05
CA ALA A 884 -17.64 38.67 1.07
C ALA A 884 -17.66 37.22 0.56
N SER A 885 -18.64 36.87 -0.28
CA SER A 885 -18.73 35.56 -0.94
C SER A 885 -19.43 35.71 -2.30
N ARG A 886 -19.55 34.62 -3.07
CA ARG A 886 -20.30 34.63 -4.35
C ARG A 886 -21.76 35.11 -4.21
N ARG A 887 -22.31 35.14 -2.99
CA ARG A 887 -23.71 35.48 -2.72
C ARG A 887 -23.89 36.62 -1.72
N ALA A 888 -22.82 37.11 -1.08
CA ALA A 888 -22.91 38.13 -0.03
C ALA A 888 -22.08 39.37 -0.37
N VAL A 889 -22.75 40.53 -0.42
CA VAL A 889 -22.13 41.85 -0.50
C VAL A 889 -22.36 42.56 0.83
N ILE A 890 -21.31 43.18 1.36
CA ILE A 890 -21.37 44.05 2.53
C ILE A 890 -21.37 45.49 1.98
N PRO A 891 -22.45 46.27 2.17
CA PRO A 891 -22.54 47.64 1.65
C PRO A 891 -21.43 48.54 2.21
N ALA A 892 -21.09 49.60 1.46
CA ALA A 892 -20.24 50.66 1.99
C ALA A 892 -20.90 51.31 3.23
N GLY A 893 -20.12 51.63 4.24
CA GLY A 893 -20.61 52.21 5.50
C GLY A 893 -21.26 51.21 6.46
N GLN A 894 -21.28 49.91 6.14
CA GLN A 894 -21.78 48.87 7.04
C GLN A 894 -20.71 48.51 8.09
N PRO A 895 -20.97 48.70 9.41
CA PRO A 895 -20.01 48.32 10.46
C PRO A 895 -19.55 46.87 10.33
N LEU A 896 -18.24 46.64 10.45
CA LEU A 896 -17.62 45.35 10.14
C LEU A 896 -16.61 44.92 11.20
N LEU A 897 -16.74 43.68 11.66
CA LEU A 897 -15.73 42.92 12.40
C LEU A 897 -15.23 41.79 11.50
N TRP A 898 -13.94 41.51 11.45
CA TRP A 898 -13.44 40.36 10.72
C TRP A 898 -12.25 39.65 11.38
N SER A 899 -12.19 38.35 11.16
CA SER A 899 -10.99 37.55 11.36
C SER A 899 -10.13 37.60 10.09
N ARG A 900 -8.82 37.77 10.25
CA ARG A 900 -7.86 37.76 9.12
C ARG A 900 -7.65 36.36 8.51
N GLY A 901 -8.24 35.33 9.13
CA GLY A 901 -8.11 33.96 8.69
C GLY A 901 -6.69 33.40 8.83
N TRP A 902 -6.49 32.22 8.26
CA TRP A 902 -5.25 31.47 8.27
C TRP A 902 -4.13 32.05 7.38
N ILE A 903 -4.47 32.98 6.48
CA ILE A 903 -3.52 33.56 5.51
C ILE A 903 -2.96 34.91 6.02
N ASP A 904 -3.30 35.30 7.25
CA ASP A 904 -2.97 36.61 7.87
C ASP A 904 -3.18 37.77 6.88
N GLY A 905 -4.31 37.71 6.17
CA GLY A 905 -4.68 38.72 5.19
C GLY A 905 -5.33 39.89 5.89
N ASP A 906 -4.83 41.11 5.69
CA ASP A 906 -5.54 42.32 6.07
C ASP A 906 -6.34 42.91 4.90
N ILE A 907 -7.48 43.56 5.20
CA ILE A 907 -8.27 44.26 4.18
C ILE A 907 -7.60 45.61 3.92
N VAL A 908 -6.77 45.69 2.88
CA VAL A 908 -6.11 46.95 2.49
C VAL A 908 -6.84 47.58 1.32
N TYR A 909 -7.42 48.75 1.55
CA TYR A 909 -8.04 49.54 0.49
C TYR A 909 -6.95 50.30 -0.30
N GLN A 910 -6.76 49.97 -1.57
CA GLN A 910 -5.89 50.74 -2.46
C GLN A 910 -6.77 51.68 -3.29
N SER A 911 -6.89 52.94 -2.88
CA SER A 911 -7.54 53.94 -3.73
C SER A 911 -6.73 54.08 -5.01
N GLN A 912 -7.28 53.67 -6.15
CA GLN A 912 -6.69 54.01 -7.45
C GLN A 912 -6.85 55.51 -7.69
N SER A 913 -6.07 56.35 -7.02
CA SER A 913 -5.68 57.63 -7.63
C SER A 913 -4.65 57.28 -8.70
N ARG A 914 -5.08 57.33 -9.96
CA ARG A 914 -4.17 57.33 -11.11
C ARG A 914 -3.06 58.35 -10.86
N GLU A 915 -1.84 57.89 -10.66
CA GLU A 915 -0.62 58.50 -11.22
C GLU A 915 0.57 57.53 -11.10
N THR A 916 0.90 56.93 -12.25
CA THR A 916 2.25 56.60 -12.73
C THR A 916 3.34 56.18 -11.73
N GLY A 917 3.72 54.90 -11.75
CA GLY A 917 5.06 54.49 -11.31
C GLY A 917 5.12 53.11 -10.67
N VAL A 918 5.74 52.16 -11.35
CA VAL A 918 5.95 50.76 -10.94
C VAL A 918 6.58 50.65 -9.55
N GLY A 919 5.86 50.06 -8.60
CA GLY A 919 6.39 49.56 -7.33
C GLY A 919 5.79 48.19 -7.03
N ARG A 920 6.63 47.17 -6.84
CA ARG A 920 6.20 45.80 -6.49
C ARG A 920 5.37 45.83 -5.20
N THR A 921 4.12 45.40 -5.27
CA THR A 921 3.30 45.09 -4.10
C THR A 921 3.96 43.94 -3.32
N PRO A 922 4.18 44.04 -2.01
CA PRO A 922 4.74 42.95 -1.21
C PRO A 922 3.76 41.75 -1.18
N PRO A 923 4.27 40.50 -1.07
CA PRO A 923 3.45 39.31 -0.91
C PRO A 923 2.73 39.37 0.44
N ASN A 924 1.47 38.91 0.52
CA ASN A 924 0.56 38.91 1.69
C ASN A 924 -0.42 40.10 1.81
N ARG A 925 -0.82 40.74 0.69
CA ARG A 925 -1.93 41.71 0.69
C ARG A 925 -2.99 41.29 -0.33
N TYR A 926 -4.21 41.05 0.13
CA TYR A 926 -5.34 40.81 -0.76
C TYR A 926 -5.76 42.12 -1.42
N LEU A 927 -5.70 42.15 -2.75
CA LEU A 927 -6.19 43.27 -3.54
C LEU A 927 -7.71 43.14 -3.62
N VAL A 928 -8.46 43.95 -2.86
CA VAL A 928 -9.90 44.12 -3.12
C VAL A 928 -10.01 44.97 -4.39
N MET A 929 -10.03 44.31 -5.55
CA MET A 929 -10.39 45.00 -6.79
C MET A 929 -11.89 45.30 -6.75
N PRO A 930 -12.32 46.54 -7.01
CA PRO A 930 -13.73 46.84 -7.18
C PRO A 930 -14.27 46.01 -8.34
N PHE A 931 -15.07 44.98 -8.05
CA PHE A 931 -15.64 44.11 -9.06
C PHE A 931 -16.84 44.83 -9.69
N TYR A 932 -16.60 45.56 -10.78
CA TYR A 932 -17.67 46.08 -11.63
C TYR A 932 -18.08 44.97 -12.62
N ARG A 933 -19.02 44.09 -12.25
CA ARG A 933 -19.68 43.22 -13.22
C ARG A 933 -20.86 43.99 -13.81
N PRO A 934 -20.92 44.27 -15.13
CA PRO A 934 -22.11 44.82 -15.75
C PRO A 934 -23.29 43.86 -15.52
N ALA A 935 -24.44 44.40 -15.15
CA ALA A 935 -25.67 43.72 -14.76
C ALA A 935 -26.33 42.88 -15.89
N GLN A 936 -25.66 41.86 -16.43
CA GLN A 936 -26.19 41.01 -17.51
C GLN A 936 -26.37 39.53 -17.16
N ASP A 937 -26.05 39.10 -15.94
CA ASP A 937 -26.38 37.74 -15.50
C ASP A 937 -27.68 37.77 -14.70
N THR A 938 -28.80 37.49 -15.37
CA THR A 938 -30.17 37.44 -14.81
C THR A 938 -30.47 36.12 -14.10
N SER A 939 -29.45 35.38 -13.66
CA SER A 939 -29.62 34.15 -12.90
C SER A 939 -30.46 34.41 -11.64
N PRO A 940 -31.69 33.88 -11.54
CA PRO A 940 -32.58 34.12 -10.40
C PRO A 940 -32.05 33.31 -9.21
N GLY A 941 -31.40 34.00 -8.26
CA GLY A 941 -30.85 33.34 -7.08
C GLY A 941 -29.78 34.13 -6.32
N VAL A 942 -29.31 35.26 -6.84
CA VAL A 942 -28.65 36.27 -5.98
C VAL A 942 -29.77 36.97 -5.23
N ASN A 943 -30.09 36.48 -4.03
CA ASN A 943 -31.13 37.04 -3.18
C ASN A 943 -30.94 38.56 -3.05
N GLU A 944 -31.99 39.34 -3.33
CA GLU A 944 -32.06 40.79 -3.09
C GLU A 944 -31.69 41.18 -1.63
N ALA A 945 -31.69 40.21 -0.72
CA ALA A 945 -31.31 40.37 0.68
C ALA A 945 -29.84 40.78 0.93
N SER A 946 -28.90 40.54 0.01
CA SER A 946 -27.48 40.88 0.21
C SER A 946 -27.02 42.17 -0.47
N GLY A 947 -27.92 42.86 -1.20
CA GLY A 947 -27.67 44.16 -1.83
C GLY A 947 -28.42 45.34 -1.20
N GLY A 948 -29.00 45.15 -0.01
CA GLY A 948 -29.79 46.17 0.68
C GLY A 948 -29.00 47.42 1.08
N GLU A 949 -29.71 48.50 1.39
CA GLU A 949 -29.11 49.72 1.96
C GLU A 949 -28.26 49.39 3.19
N PRO A 950 -27.13 50.11 3.42
CA PRO A 950 -26.33 49.92 4.62
C PRO A 950 -27.21 50.06 5.86
N GLN A 951 -27.09 49.10 6.77
CA GLN A 951 -27.78 49.06 8.05
C GLN A 951 -26.79 49.53 9.12
N PRO A 952 -26.65 50.85 9.38
CA PRO A 952 -25.61 51.40 10.26
C PRO A 952 -25.73 50.88 11.70
N ASP A 953 -26.89 50.36 12.09
CA ASP A 953 -27.13 49.82 13.43
C ASP A 953 -26.79 48.32 13.56
N ARG A 954 -26.32 47.67 12.48
CA ARG A 954 -25.95 46.26 12.49
C ARG A 954 -24.46 46.08 12.24
N ILE A 955 -23.79 45.29 13.08
CA ILE A 955 -22.43 44.87 12.78
C ILE A 955 -22.43 43.57 11.98
N ARG A 956 -21.65 43.51 10.90
CA ARG A 956 -21.39 42.28 10.15
C ARG A 956 -20.10 41.63 10.64
N PHE A 957 -20.06 40.30 10.57
CA PHE A 957 -18.85 39.52 10.88
C PHE A 957 -18.39 38.74 9.64
N LEU A 958 -17.08 38.69 9.41
CA LEU A 958 -16.47 37.99 8.28
C LEU A 958 -15.22 37.20 8.72
N ILE A 959 -14.96 36.05 8.10
CA ILE A 959 -13.69 35.32 8.24
C ILE A 959 -13.04 35.23 6.87
N LEU A 960 -11.86 35.84 6.71
CA LEU A 960 -11.16 35.87 5.42
C LEU A 960 -10.56 34.50 5.05
N GLY A 961 -10.57 34.17 3.75
CA GLY A 961 -9.89 32.98 3.20
C GLY A 961 -10.62 31.65 3.38
N THR A 962 -11.93 31.68 3.64
CA THR A 962 -12.76 30.49 3.88
C THR A 962 -13.72 30.15 2.73
N ASP A 963 -13.78 31.02 1.70
CA ASP A 963 -14.60 30.91 0.48
C ASP A 963 -13.87 31.40 -0.77
#